data_AF-A0AAD9RL91-F1
#
_entry.id   AF-A0AAD9RL91-F1
#
_cell.length_a   1.000
_cell.length_b   1.000
_cell.length_c   1.000
_cell.angle_alpha   90.00
_cell.angle_beta   90.00
_cell.angle_gamma   90.00
#
_symmetry.space_group_name_H-M   'P 1'
#
loop_
_entity.id
_entity.type
_entity.pdbx_description
1 polymer ?
#
loop_
_entity_poly.entity_id
_entity_poly.type
_entity_poly.pdbx_seq_one_letter_code
_entity_poly.pdbx_strand_id
1 'polypeptide(L)'
;MSQSMYTIIWVISVIEVLIGGIECVDLSDKEWWETTLVYQIWPRGFHDSDGDGEGDLRGIIEKLDYIKELGAETIWLNPIYASPLIDAGYDVANYTDINPLFGNFTDFDMLVQEAHNRELKIILDIIPNHSSNKHKWFLLSAQNVQPYSNYYIWSNGSVDMNKNKIPPNNWVSTYNKEEEGSAWTWSDTKQQWYYHKFHESQPDLNLRNTDVIQELLDIFKFWLEKNVDGFRISAVPYFFEDENLQNEQIVGSGHHTFGLKESIELLYKFRAHVNNWVEENNATTKLLIAESYDSDHNNLIAYYGNDTHEGIPPTNVHFINPIHNKTDADFIKKVIDEWFQILPENATTNWMLSNHDFSRVPSRIGLNRVDGLHMLSLLLPGQAYTYYGEEIAMLDAIIPWEKTIDPMGCARTKDTYESFSRDPARTPMQWNDRVSAGFSTNETTYLPTHHEYASRNVEMQQAQNRSNLKTYKQLAKLRKEPVFTHGDYELVSTNNNRILILKRSLEDNPVYIVIVNLWIRQEKVNLTSLYPDISNDLEIAVASSNAIYTTDTVTKDEIILTANAALVLKGRIEEPSTNSPSTTTTTEKATPSKDTETSPPVSSITESTVPTNITEYTPESNVTSVTTPSSPSTEETHLTETTTSIETTVQDDNSAVTTASAFVLVLSTSLIVIILSRFMIV
;
A
#
# COMPACT_ATOMS: atom_id res chain seq x y z
N MET A 1 46.02 42.75 -31.93
CA MET A 1 45.40 41.42 -32.02
C MET A 1 44.07 41.60 -32.72
N SER A 2 43.88 40.96 -33.88
CA SER A 2 42.78 41.24 -34.79
C SER A 2 41.45 40.65 -34.30
N GLN A 3 40.36 41.27 -34.75
CA GLN A 3 38.96 40.85 -34.55
C GLN A 3 38.72 39.36 -34.90
N SER A 4 39.57 38.81 -35.77
CA SER A 4 39.65 37.39 -36.14
C SER A 4 39.96 36.47 -34.95
N MET A 5 40.80 36.91 -34.01
CA MET A 5 41.22 36.10 -32.86
C MET A 5 40.12 36.01 -31.79
N TYR A 6 39.37 37.10 -31.59
CA TYR A 6 38.18 37.10 -30.74
C TYR A 6 37.08 36.20 -31.31
N THR A 7 36.91 36.19 -32.64
CA THR A 7 35.93 35.32 -33.30
C THR A 7 36.32 33.85 -33.16
N ILE A 8 37.61 33.52 -33.26
CA ILE A 8 38.10 32.14 -33.08
C ILE A 8 37.93 31.70 -31.63
N ILE A 9 38.25 32.54 -30.64
CA ILE A 9 38.04 32.20 -29.22
C ILE A 9 36.55 32.02 -28.92
N TRP A 10 35.69 32.89 -29.46
CA TRP A 10 34.24 32.78 -29.25
C TRP A 10 33.66 31.53 -29.92
N VAL A 11 34.12 31.18 -31.12
CA VAL A 11 33.73 29.94 -31.79
C VAL A 11 34.26 28.71 -31.05
N ILE A 12 35.48 28.73 -30.51
CA ILE A 12 36.01 27.64 -29.68
C ILE A 12 35.20 27.50 -28.39
N SER A 13 34.85 28.60 -27.70
CA SER A 13 34.02 28.54 -26.49
C SER A 13 32.59 28.08 -26.78
N VAL A 14 31.98 28.48 -27.90
CA VAL A 14 30.66 27.98 -28.31
C VAL A 14 30.73 26.52 -28.71
N ILE A 15 31.82 26.09 -29.37
CA ILE A 15 32.07 24.68 -29.68
C ILE A 15 32.36 23.89 -28.40
N GLU A 16 33.05 24.42 -27.40
CA GLU A 16 33.25 23.78 -26.09
C GLU A 16 31.94 23.67 -25.30
N VAL A 17 31.04 24.66 -25.41
CA VAL A 17 29.69 24.59 -24.82
C VAL A 17 28.76 23.63 -25.59
N LEU A 18 28.97 23.47 -26.91
CA LEU A 18 28.21 22.53 -27.75
C LEU A 18 28.77 21.09 -27.73
N ILE A 19 30.08 20.91 -27.50
CA ILE A 19 30.76 19.61 -27.37
C ILE A 19 30.73 19.14 -25.92
N GLY A 20 30.97 20.03 -24.96
CA GLY A 20 30.63 19.84 -23.55
C GLY A 20 29.15 20.09 -23.32
N GLY A 21 28.32 19.59 -24.25
CA GLY A 21 26.87 19.57 -24.09
C GLY A 21 26.60 19.12 -22.68
N ILE A 22 25.67 19.81 -22.01
CA ILE A 22 25.12 19.36 -20.72
C ILE A 22 24.87 17.87 -20.93
N GLU A 23 25.70 17.02 -20.32
CA GLU A 23 25.39 15.61 -20.15
C GLU A 23 24.19 15.67 -19.23
N CYS A 24 23.01 15.87 -19.83
CA CYS A 24 21.78 15.61 -19.15
C CYS A 24 21.90 14.14 -18.82
N VAL A 25 22.11 13.83 -17.54
CA VAL A 25 22.11 12.46 -17.07
C VAL A 25 20.90 11.81 -17.70
N ASP A 26 21.14 10.86 -18.60
CA ASP A 26 20.09 10.09 -19.25
C ASP A 26 19.55 9.17 -18.16
N LEU A 27 18.62 9.70 -17.36
CA LEU A 27 17.97 8.94 -16.30
C LEU A 27 17.28 7.77 -16.98
N SER A 28 17.59 6.56 -16.53
CA SER A 28 17.01 5.35 -17.09
C SER A 28 15.48 5.48 -17.15
N ASP A 29 14.89 5.21 -18.31
CA ASP A 29 13.44 5.15 -18.46
C ASP A 29 12.88 4.09 -17.49
N LYS A 30 12.24 4.57 -16.41
CA LYS A 30 11.51 3.72 -15.47
C LYS A 30 10.16 3.36 -16.04
N GLU A 31 9.70 2.16 -15.74
CA GLU A 31 8.30 1.81 -15.98
C GLU A 31 7.38 2.73 -15.16
N TRP A 32 6.20 3.04 -15.72
CA TRP A 32 5.27 4.03 -15.14
C TRP A 32 4.88 3.71 -13.69
N TRP A 33 4.94 2.44 -13.30
CA TRP A 33 4.55 1.93 -11.99
C TRP A 33 5.70 1.86 -10.98
N GLU A 34 6.96 2.10 -11.35
CA GLU A 34 8.10 1.93 -10.42
C GLU A 34 8.16 2.98 -9.30
N THR A 35 7.60 4.16 -9.57
CA THR A 35 7.61 5.30 -8.62
C THR A 35 6.23 5.88 -8.37
N THR A 36 5.18 5.23 -8.89
CA THR A 36 3.81 5.71 -8.83
C THR A 36 3.33 5.95 -7.39
N LEU A 37 2.47 6.95 -7.21
CA LEU A 37 1.67 7.14 -6.00
C LEU A 37 0.30 6.47 -6.18
N VAL A 38 0.10 5.37 -5.45
CA VAL A 38 -1.14 4.59 -5.42
C VAL A 38 -2.07 5.12 -4.33
N TYR A 39 -3.32 5.39 -4.69
CA TYR A 39 -4.40 5.73 -3.77
C TYR A 39 -5.39 4.57 -3.68
N GLN A 40 -5.41 3.89 -2.52
CA GLN A 40 -6.32 2.79 -2.24
C GLN A 40 -7.70 3.33 -1.83
N ILE A 41 -8.72 2.90 -2.55
CA ILE A 41 -10.11 3.24 -2.31
C ILE A 41 -10.84 2.01 -1.77
N TRP A 42 -11.52 2.19 -0.64
CA TRP A 42 -12.57 1.31 -0.14
C TRP A 42 -13.91 1.75 -0.75
N PRO A 43 -14.44 1.10 -1.81
CA PRO A 43 -15.53 1.64 -2.61
C PRO A 43 -16.76 1.97 -1.77
N ARG A 44 -17.16 1.03 -0.91
CA ARG A 44 -18.33 1.14 -0.02
C ARG A 44 -18.28 2.36 0.90
N GLY A 45 -17.10 2.89 1.23
CA GLY A 45 -16.91 4.03 2.13
C GLY A 45 -16.43 5.31 1.47
N PHE A 46 -16.24 5.35 0.15
CA PHE A 46 -15.60 6.48 -0.49
C PHE A 46 -16.57 7.60 -0.85
N HIS A 47 -17.59 7.31 -1.65
CA HIS A 47 -18.67 8.26 -1.94
C HIS A 47 -19.91 7.54 -2.46
N ASP A 48 -21.06 7.86 -1.87
CA ASP A 48 -22.39 7.42 -2.28
C ASP A 48 -23.01 8.49 -3.19
N SER A 49 -23.35 8.11 -4.43
CA SER A 49 -23.92 9.01 -5.44
C SER A 49 -25.45 8.95 -5.55
N ASP A 50 -26.10 7.93 -5.00
CA ASP A 50 -27.54 7.69 -5.17
C ASP A 50 -28.37 7.79 -3.87
N GLY A 51 -27.70 7.91 -2.72
CA GLY A 51 -28.29 8.17 -1.41
C GLY A 51 -28.75 6.91 -0.68
N ASP A 52 -28.31 5.71 -1.06
CA ASP A 52 -28.66 4.47 -0.37
C ASP A 52 -27.84 4.24 0.92
N GLY A 53 -26.81 5.05 1.16
CA GLY A 53 -25.91 4.96 2.31
C GLY A 53 -24.66 4.10 2.09
N GLU A 54 -24.42 3.68 0.84
CA GLU A 54 -23.34 2.82 0.38
C GLU A 54 -22.54 3.51 -0.74
N GLY A 55 -21.21 3.44 -0.68
CA GLY A 55 -20.37 4.04 -1.71
C GLY A 55 -20.36 3.21 -2.99
N ASP A 56 -20.35 3.87 -4.14
CA ASP A 56 -20.55 3.26 -5.45
C ASP A 56 -19.54 3.76 -6.52
N LEU A 57 -19.52 3.14 -7.70
CA LEU A 57 -18.57 3.48 -8.77
C LEU A 57 -18.78 4.89 -9.33
N ARG A 58 -20.02 5.40 -9.38
CA ARG A 58 -20.29 6.77 -9.83
C ARG A 58 -19.80 7.80 -8.82
N GLY A 59 -19.94 7.51 -7.54
CA GLY A 59 -19.36 8.31 -6.47
C GLY A 59 -17.83 8.41 -6.59
N ILE A 60 -17.15 7.33 -6.99
CA ILE A 60 -15.71 7.37 -7.29
C ILE A 60 -15.44 8.29 -8.50
N ILE A 61 -16.23 8.17 -9.57
CA ILE A 61 -16.10 9.01 -10.78
C ILE A 61 -16.21 10.50 -10.43
N GLU A 62 -17.18 10.88 -9.60
CA GLU A 62 -17.38 12.26 -9.14
C GLU A 62 -16.19 12.84 -8.36
N LYS A 63 -15.29 11.99 -7.86
CA LYS A 63 -14.14 12.38 -7.04
C LYS A 63 -12.79 12.16 -7.75
N LEU A 64 -12.77 11.78 -9.02
CA LEU A 64 -11.51 11.59 -9.76
C LEU A 64 -10.66 12.87 -9.83
N ASP A 65 -11.29 14.04 -9.94
CA ASP A 65 -10.58 15.33 -9.92
C ASP A 65 -9.87 15.55 -8.58
N TYR A 66 -10.53 15.21 -7.47
CA TYR A 66 -9.91 15.27 -6.15
C TYR A 66 -8.68 14.34 -6.05
N ILE A 67 -8.80 13.10 -6.52
CA ILE A 67 -7.70 12.12 -6.51
C ILE A 67 -6.51 12.63 -7.36
N LYS A 68 -6.78 13.17 -8.55
CA LYS A 68 -5.73 13.77 -9.40
C LYS A 68 -5.08 14.97 -8.71
N GLU A 69 -5.87 15.85 -8.09
CA GLU A 69 -5.35 17.00 -7.34
C GLU A 69 -4.54 16.61 -6.11
N LEU A 70 -4.79 15.44 -5.50
CA LEU A 70 -3.94 14.90 -4.45
C LEU A 70 -2.54 14.56 -4.96
N GLY A 71 -2.38 14.37 -6.26
CA GLY A 71 -1.13 13.98 -6.91
C GLY A 71 -0.99 12.48 -7.14
N ALA A 72 -2.02 11.69 -6.81
CA ALA A 72 -2.05 10.27 -7.10
C ALA A 72 -2.03 10.02 -8.62
N GLU A 73 -1.47 8.87 -8.99
CA GLU A 73 -1.29 8.46 -10.38
C GLU A 73 -1.98 7.11 -10.64
N THR A 74 -2.18 6.32 -9.59
CA THR A 74 -2.84 5.02 -9.64
C THR A 74 -3.92 4.95 -8.59
N ILE A 75 -5.09 4.44 -8.97
CA ILE A 75 -6.17 4.05 -8.08
C ILE A 75 -6.10 2.54 -7.88
N TRP A 76 -6.05 2.09 -6.63
CA TRP A 76 -6.28 0.70 -6.28
C TRP A 76 -7.69 0.58 -5.71
N LEU A 77 -8.54 -0.19 -6.40
CA LEU A 77 -9.88 -0.51 -5.90
C LEU A 77 -9.84 -1.82 -5.13
N ASN A 78 -10.31 -1.77 -3.87
CA ASN A 78 -10.75 -2.99 -3.18
C ASN A 78 -11.88 -3.70 -3.98
N PRO A 79 -12.21 -4.97 -3.68
CA PRO A 79 -13.08 -5.78 -4.54
C PRO A 79 -14.45 -5.14 -4.82
N ILE A 80 -14.79 -5.08 -6.11
CA ILE A 80 -16.07 -4.58 -6.62
C ILE A 80 -16.96 -5.68 -7.23
N TYR A 81 -16.54 -6.94 -7.05
CA TYR A 81 -17.18 -8.09 -7.69
C TYR A 81 -18.53 -8.42 -7.08
N ALA A 82 -19.38 -9.10 -7.84
CA ALA A 82 -20.60 -9.69 -7.29
C ALA A 82 -20.26 -10.60 -6.10
N SER A 83 -20.81 -10.25 -4.94
CA SER A 83 -20.46 -10.83 -3.64
C SER A 83 -21.65 -10.70 -2.68
N PRO A 84 -21.87 -11.66 -1.77
CA PRO A 84 -22.80 -11.50 -0.65
C PRO A 84 -22.36 -10.45 0.38
N LEU A 85 -21.13 -9.94 0.28
CA LEU A 85 -20.53 -8.93 1.15
C LEU A 85 -20.36 -9.38 2.61
N ILE A 86 -20.23 -10.68 2.86
CA ILE A 86 -19.94 -11.20 4.22
C ILE A 86 -18.56 -10.75 4.66
N ASP A 87 -17.56 -10.78 3.77
CA ASP A 87 -16.24 -10.20 4.00
C ASP A 87 -16.03 -9.00 3.07
N ALA A 88 -17.08 -8.17 2.98
CA ALA A 88 -17.07 -6.89 2.28
C ALA A 88 -16.51 -6.93 0.85
N GLY A 89 -16.79 -8.01 0.10
CA GLY A 89 -16.43 -8.16 -1.31
C GLY A 89 -15.34 -9.21 -1.57
N TYR A 90 -14.60 -9.64 -0.54
CA TYR A 90 -13.59 -10.69 -0.67
C TYR A 90 -14.22 -12.10 -0.78
N ASP A 91 -15.47 -12.29 -0.37
CA ASP A 91 -16.28 -13.48 -0.64
C ASP A 91 -16.94 -13.39 -2.03
N VAL A 92 -16.16 -13.61 -3.09
CA VAL A 92 -16.59 -13.39 -4.49
C VAL A 92 -17.56 -14.48 -4.99
N ALA A 93 -18.77 -14.10 -5.40
CA ALA A 93 -19.77 -15.01 -5.98
C ALA A 93 -19.76 -15.04 -7.52
N ASN A 94 -19.19 -14.02 -8.18
CA ASN A 94 -18.81 -14.05 -9.59
C ASN A 94 -17.64 -13.07 -9.84
N TYR A 95 -16.49 -13.60 -10.26
CA TYR A 95 -15.28 -12.81 -10.51
C TYR A 95 -15.32 -11.91 -11.75
N THR A 96 -16.28 -12.14 -12.64
CA THR A 96 -16.40 -11.46 -13.94
C THR A 96 -17.69 -10.64 -14.04
N ASP A 97 -18.18 -10.17 -12.89
CA ASP A 97 -19.36 -9.32 -12.80
C ASP A 97 -19.19 -8.31 -11.66
N ILE A 98 -19.90 -7.19 -11.75
CA ILE A 98 -19.86 -6.10 -10.77
C ILE A 98 -20.95 -6.32 -9.72
N ASN A 99 -20.66 -6.02 -8.46
CA ASN A 99 -21.69 -6.03 -7.42
C ASN A 99 -22.75 -4.98 -7.74
N PRO A 100 -24.05 -5.33 -7.78
CA PRO A 100 -25.11 -4.34 -8.00
C PRO A 100 -25.12 -3.18 -7.00
N LEU A 101 -24.58 -3.38 -5.78
CA LEU A 101 -24.39 -2.32 -4.79
C LEU A 101 -23.41 -1.23 -5.26
N PHE A 102 -22.41 -1.59 -6.07
CA PHE A 102 -21.43 -0.63 -6.60
C PHE A 102 -21.83 -0.08 -7.98
N GLY A 103 -22.70 -0.77 -8.70
CA GLY A 103 -23.18 -0.37 -10.03
C GLY A 103 -23.18 -1.52 -11.03
N ASN A 104 -22.84 -1.23 -12.28
CA ASN A 104 -22.78 -2.21 -13.37
C ASN A 104 -21.60 -1.93 -14.32
N PHE A 105 -21.46 -2.73 -15.39
CA PHE A 105 -20.38 -2.57 -16.37
C PHE A 105 -20.36 -1.20 -17.08
N THR A 106 -21.50 -0.54 -17.26
CA THR A 106 -21.52 0.82 -17.84
C THR A 106 -20.79 1.79 -16.91
N ASP A 107 -21.04 1.69 -15.60
CA ASP A 107 -20.40 2.55 -14.61
C ASP A 107 -18.92 2.20 -14.46
N PHE A 108 -18.55 0.91 -14.54
CA PHE A 108 -17.16 0.48 -14.54
C PHE A 108 -16.38 0.96 -15.78
N ASP A 109 -16.93 0.74 -16.98
CA ASP A 109 -16.28 1.17 -18.23
C ASP A 109 -16.13 2.71 -18.24
N MET A 110 -17.12 3.43 -17.70
CA MET A 110 -17.04 4.89 -17.52
C MET A 110 -15.96 5.28 -16.50
N LEU A 111 -15.81 4.57 -15.38
CA LEU A 111 -14.77 4.82 -14.39
C LEU A 111 -13.37 4.66 -14.99
N VAL A 112 -13.12 3.56 -15.71
CA VAL A 112 -11.82 3.34 -16.38
C VAL A 112 -11.54 4.45 -17.39
N GLN A 113 -12.52 4.78 -18.24
CA GLN A 113 -12.36 5.84 -19.24
C GLN A 113 -12.09 7.21 -18.61
N GLU A 114 -12.85 7.60 -17.59
CA GLU A 114 -12.71 8.92 -16.94
C GLU A 114 -11.43 9.02 -16.10
N ALA A 115 -10.96 7.92 -15.50
CA ALA A 115 -9.66 7.86 -14.86
C ALA A 115 -8.54 8.04 -15.89
N HIS A 116 -8.59 7.29 -17.00
CA HIS A 116 -7.58 7.37 -18.07
C HIS A 116 -7.56 8.76 -18.73
N ASN A 117 -8.71 9.42 -18.90
CA ASN A 117 -8.80 10.82 -19.38
C ASN A 117 -8.05 11.81 -18.48
N ARG A 118 -7.85 11.46 -17.20
CA ARG A 118 -7.10 12.23 -16.20
C ARG A 118 -5.68 11.70 -15.99
N GLU A 119 -5.23 10.77 -16.85
CA GLU A 119 -3.95 10.06 -16.73
C GLU A 119 -3.81 9.29 -15.40
N LEU A 120 -4.94 8.90 -14.81
CA LEU A 120 -4.97 7.99 -13.66
C LEU A 120 -4.99 6.57 -14.18
N LYS A 121 -4.35 5.66 -13.44
CA LYS A 121 -4.34 4.22 -13.69
C LYS A 121 -5.30 3.52 -12.73
N ILE A 122 -5.88 2.39 -13.12
CA ILE A 122 -6.76 1.59 -12.24
C ILE A 122 -6.21 0.18 -12.09
N ILE A 123 -5.95 -0.24 -10.85
CA ILE A 123 -5.65 -1.63 -10.51
C ILE A 123 -6.77 -2.22 -9.65
N LEU A 124 -7.01 -3.53 -9.80
CA LEU A 124 -8.04 -4.26 -9.06
C LEU A 124 -7.43 -5.30 -8.12
N ASP A 125 -8.10 -5.57 -6.99
CA ASP A 125 -7.82 -6.77 -6.20
C ASP A 125 -8.30 -8.04 -6.95
N ILE A 126 -7.46 -9.07 -7.03
CA ILE A 126 -7.82 -10.43 -7.44
C ILE A 126 -7.68 -11.33 -6.22
N ILE A 127 -8.63 -12.25 -6.02
CA ILE A 127 -8.70 -13.15 -4.86
C ILE A 127 -8.61 -14.61 -5.33
N PRO A 128 -7.41 -15.17 -5.58
CA PRO A 128 -7.26 -16.52 -6.10
C PRO A 128 -7.51 -17.64 -5.08
N ASN A 129 -7.39 -17.34 -3.79
CA ASN A 129 -7.42 -18.35 -2.73
C ASN A 129 -8.77 -19.07 -2.60
N HIS A 130 -9.85 -18.31 -2.65
CA HIS A 130 -11.19 -18.77 -2.31
C HIS A 130 -12.24 -17.98 -3.10
N SER A 131 -13.43 -18.56 -3.21
CA SER A 131 -14.63 -17.89 -3.70
C SER A 131 -15.72 -17.93 -2.63
N SER A 132 -16.84 -17.23 -2.84
CA SER A 132 -18.05 -17.41 -2.03
C SER A 132 -18.60 -18.84 -2.09
N ASN A 133 -19.20 -19.33 -1.01
CA ASN A 133 -20.03 -20.53 -1.01
C ASN A 133 -21.34 -20.38 -1.82
N LYS A 134 -21.62 -19.17 -2.33
CA LYS A 134 -22.68 -18.89 -3.31
C LYS A 134 -22.18 -18.91 -4.76
N HIS A 135 -20.86 -19.03 -4.97
CA HIS A 135 -20.29 -19.11 -6.31
C HIS A 135 -20.80 -20.36 -7.04
N LYS A 136 -21.06 -20.23 -8.34
CA LYS A 136 -21.52 -21.33 -9.20
C LYS A 136 -20.61 -22.57 -9.07
N TRP A 137 -19.31 -22.35 -9.05
CA TRP A 137 -18.31 -23.41 -8.87
C TRP A 137 -18.56 -24.21 -7.57
N PHE A 138 -18.77 -23.55 -6.43
CA PHE A 138 -18.97 -24.24 -5.15
C PHE A 138 -20.25 -25.06 -5.14
N LEU A 139 -21.35 -24.45 -5.63
CA LEU A 139 -22.66 -25.12 -5.70
C LEU A 139 -22.61 -26.38 -6.57
N LEU A 140 -21.94 -26.32 -7.72
CA LEU A 140 -21.76 -27.46 -8.62
C LEU A 140 -20.77 -28.49 -8.05
N SER A 141 -19.72 -28.03 -7.36
CA SER A 141 -18.74 -28.88 -6.69
C SER A 141 -19.37 -29.71 -5.57
N ALA A 142 -20.21 -29.08 -4.75
CA ALA A 142 -20.95 -29.74 -3.68
C ALA A 142 -21.93 -30.80 -4.20
N GLN A 143 -22.44 -30.63 -5.42
CA GLN A 143 -23.32 -31.58 -6.11
C GLN A 143 -22.57 -32.64 -6.94
N ASN A 144 -21.24 -32.65 -6.92
CA ASN A 144 -20.39 -33.54 -7.73
C ASN A 144 -20.61 -33.41 -9.25
N VAL A 145 -21.01 -32.23 -9.73
CA VAL A 145 -21.15 -31.95 -11.16
C VAL A 145 -19.76 -31.75 -11.79
N GLN A 146 -19.45 -32.46 -12.87
CA GLN A 146 -18.19 -32.30 -13.61
C GLN A 146 -18.22 -31.07 -14.52
N PRO A 147 -17.10 -30.35 -14.70
CA PRO A 147 -15.76 -30.61 -14.13
C PRO A 147 -15.56 -30.06 -12.70
N TYR A 148 -16.58 -29.44 -12.10
CA TYR A 148 -16.47 -28.69 -10.84
C TYR A 148 -16.26 -29.54 -9.57
N SER A 149 -16.39 -30.87 -9.64
CA SER A 149 -16.43 -31.73 -8.44
C SER A 149 -15.21 -31.58 -7.52
N ASN A 150 -14.05 -31.21 -8.07
CA ASN A 150 -12.76 -31.07 -7.40
C ASN A 150 -12.22 -29.63 -7.47
N TYR A 151 -13.08 -28.63 -7.69
CA TYR A 151 -12.68 -27.21 -7.69
C TYR A 151 -12.34 -26.68 -6.29
N TYR A 152 -12.79 -27.36 -5.24
CA TYR A 152 -12.56 -27.00 -3.84
C TYR A 152 -11.93 -28.17 -3.10
N ILE A 153 -11.35 -27.87 -1.95
CA ILE A 153 -10.71 -28.86 -1.08
C ILE A 153 -11.80 -29.54 -0.24
N TRP A 154 -12.11 -30.78 -0.62
CA TRP A 154 -13.07 -31.64 0.07
C TRP A 154 -12.36 -32.80 0.74
N SER A 155 -12.75 -33.12 1.97
CA SER A 155 -12.17 -34.25 2.68
C SER A 155 -13.19 -34.99 3.54
N ASN A 156 -12.93 -36.29 3.68
CA ASN A 156 -13.61 -37.09 4.67
C ASN A 156 -12.99 -36.77 6.04
N GLY A 157 -13.85 -36.53 7.02
CA GLY A 157 -13.43 -36.48 8.40
C GLY A 157 -13.44 -37.88 9.03
N SER A 158 -13.54 -37.91 10.35
CA SER A 158 -13.85 -39.13 11.09
C SER A 158 -15.16 -38.99 11.85
N VAL A 159 -15.59 -40.06 12.51
CA VAL A 159 -16.80 -40.08 13.33
C VAL A 159 -16.41 -40.65 14.69
N ASP A 160 -16.75 -39.94 15.77
CA ASP A 160 -16.45 -40.41 17.12
C ASP A 160 -17.42 -41.54 17.56
N MET A 161 -17.17 -42.10 18.75
CA MET A 161 -18.03 -43.16 19.31
C MET A 161 -19.49 -42.71 19.53
N ASN A 162 -19.73 -41.40 19.62
CA ASN A 162 -21.05 -40.78 19.82
C ASN A 162 -21.73 -40.40 18.49
N LYS A 163 -21.13 -40.75 17.34
CA LYS A 163 -21.57 -40.39 15.98
C LYS A 163 -21.46 -38.90 15.65
N ASN A 164 -20.65 -38.14 16.39
CA ASN A 164 -20.32 -36.78 16.02
C ASN A 164 -19.32 -36.80 14.87
N LYS A 165 -19.53 -35.94 13.87
CA LYS A 165 -18.59 -35.75 12.77
C LYS A 165 -17.39 -34.97 13.30
N ILE A 166 -16.19 -35.47 13.05
CA ILE A 166 -14.93 -34.83 13.42
C ILE A 166 -14.28 -34.35 12.11
N PRO A 167 -13.73 -33.12 12.05
CA PRO A 167 -13.01 -32.63 10.88
C PRO A 167 -11.76 -33.48 10.57
N PRO A 168 -11.19 -33.37 9.35
CA PRO A 168 -10.04 -34.17 8.93
C PRO A 168 -8.78 -33.95 9.77
N ASN A 169 -8.57 -32.72 10.27
CA ASN A 169 -7.43 -32.32 11.07
C ASN A 169 -7.76 -31.10 11.96
N ASN A 170 -6.76 -30.63 12.71
CA ASN A 170 -6.84 -29.53 13.67
C ASN A 170 -6.53 -28.14 13.08
N TRP A 171 -6.66 -27.96 11.75
CA TRP A 171 -6.44 -26.66 11.13
C TRP A 171 -7.49 -25.64 11.59
N VAL A 172 -7.05 -24.40 11.77
CA VAL A 172 -7.87 -23.31 12.32
C VAL A 172 -8.08 -22.19 11.31
N SER A 173 -9.30 -21.66 11.30
CA SER A 173 -9.68 -20.49 10.52
C SER A 173 -9.03 -19.22 11.10
N THR A 174 -8.71 -18.25 10.24
CA THR A 174 -8.24 -16.93 10.67
C THR A 174 -9.30 -16.15 11.44
N TYR A 175 -10.60 -16.39 11.20
CA TYR A 175 -11.68 -15.57 11.75
C TYR A 175 -12.22 -16.08 13.10
N ASN A 176 -11.92 -17.33 13.48
CA ASN A 176 -12.44 -17.98 14.70
C ASN A 176 -11.34 -18.53 15.63
N LYS A 177 -10.25 -17.76 15.83
CA LYS A 177 -9.06 -18.25 16.54
C LYS A 177 -9.20 -18.48 18.05
N GLU A 178 -10.16 -17.86 18.73
CA GLU A 178 -10.25 -17.94 20.21
C GLU A 178 -11.06 -19.14 20.73
N GLU A 179 -11.81 -19.85 19.87
CA GLU A 179 -12.67 -20.99 20.24
C GLU A 179 -12.37 -22.28 19.44
N GLU A 180 -11.11 -22.55 19.09
CA GLU A 180 -10.77 -23.76 18.28
C GLU A 180 -11.58 -23.83 16.96
N GLY A 181 -11.90 -22.67 16.37
CA GLY A 181 -12.73 -22.59 15.17
C GLY A 181 -12.09 -23.35 14.01
N SER A 182 -12.65 -24.51 13.70
CA SER A 182 -12.16 -25.37 12.63
C SER A 182 -12.13 -24.61 11.30
N ALA A 183 -11.08 -24.81 10.53
CA ALA A 183 -11.01 -24.41 9.12
C ALA A 183 -11.83 -25.34 8.21
N TRP A 184 -12.71 -26.18 8.78
CA TRP A 184 -13.51 -27.16 8.07
C TRP A 184 -14.98 -27.01 8.43
N THR A 185 -15.82 -26.94 7.40
CA THR A 185 -17.28 -26.92 7.56
C THR A 185 -17.91 -28.12 6.85
N TRP A 186 -18.87 -28.76 7.51
CA TRP A 186 -19.56 -29.93 6.96
C TRP A 186 -20.60 -29.54 5.91
N SER A 187 -20.55 -30.16 4.74
CA SER A 187 -21.58 -30.03 3.70
C SER A 187 -22.55 -31.20 3.75
N ASP A 188 -23.82 -30.93 4.04
CA ASP A 188 -24.88 -31.93 3.94
C ASP A 188 -25.18 -32.35 2.49
N THR A 189 -24.84 -31.53 1.50
CA THR A 189 -25.06 -31.88 0.09
C THR A 189 -24.01 -32.89 -0.39
N LYS A 190 -22.73 -32.66 -0.08
CA LYS A 190 -21.64 -33.54 -0.51
C LYS A 190 -21.36 -34.68 0.46
N GLN A 191 -21.85 -34.57 1.70
CA GLN A 191 -21.53 -35.46 2.83
C GLN A 191 -20.01 -35.52 3.10
N GLN A 192 -19.35 -34.37 3.03
CA GLN A 192 -17.91 -34.19 3.27
C GLN A 192 -17.66 -32.82 3.92
N TRP A 193 -16.48 -32.66 4.51
CA TRP A 193 -15.99 -31.37 4.96
C TRP A 193 -15.37 -30.60 3.80
N TYR A 194 -15.62 -29.30 3.70
CA TYR A 194 -14.83 -28.40 2.85
C TYR A 194 -13.92 -27.54 3.71
N TYR A 195 -12.74 -27.24 3.19
CA TYR A 195 -11.78 -26.36 3.84
C TYR A 195 -12.08 -24.88 3.53
N HIS A 196 -11.83 -24.01 4.51
CA HIS A 196 -11.87 -22.56 4.39
C HIS A 196 -10.84 -21.93 5.32
N LYS A 197 -9.87 -21.20 4.78
CA LYS A 197 -8.86 -20.54 5.64
C LYS A 197 -9.44 -19.35 6.40
N PHE A 198 -10.40 -18.66 5.78
CA PHE A 198 -11.05 -17.47 6.33
C PHE A 198 -12.45 -17.82 6.85
N HIS A 199 -13.49 -17.09 6.45
CA HIS A 199 -14.86 -17.34 6.87
C HIS A 199 -15.42 -18.63 6.23
N GLU A 200 -16.40 -19.29 6.87
CA GLU A 200 -17.04 -20.50 6.30
C GLU A 200 -17.76 -20.25 4.97
N SER A 201 -18.07 -18.98 4.66
CA SER A 201 -18.60 -18.54 3.38
C SER A 201 -17.55 -18.38 2.28
N GLN A 202 -16.26 -18.57 2.61
CA GLN A 202 -15.11 -18.47 1.71
C GLN A 202 -14.41 -19.84 1.58
N PRO A 203 -15.06 -20.85 0.97
CA PRO A 203 -14.41 -22.13 0.70
C PRO A 203 -13.20 -21.96 -0.23
N ASP A 204 -12.09 -22.59 0.17
CA ASP A 204 -10.81 -22.47 -0.53
C ASP A 204 -10.80 -23.32 -1.80
N LEU A 205 -10.28 -22.72 -2.87
CA LEU A 205 -10.13 -23.34 -4.17
C LEU A 205 -8.99 -24.35 -4.13
N ASN A 206 -9.15 -25.47 -4.82
CA ASN A 206 -8.07 -26.43 -4.98
C ASN A 206 -7.10 -25.93 -6.06
N LEU A 207 -6.07 -25.18 -5.67
CA LEU A 207 -5.09 -24.59 -6.59
C LEU A 207 -4.11 -25.60 -7.21
N ARG A 208 -4.19 -26.89 -6.85
CA ARG A 208 -3.52 -27.98 -7.56
C ARG A 208 -4.34 -28.51 -8.75
N ASN A 209 -5.59 -28.08 -8.89
CA ASN A 209 -6.44 -28.42 -10.03
C ASN A 209 -6.14 -27.47 -11.22
N THR A 210 -5.68 -28.02 -12.34
CA THR A 210 -5.32 -27.24 -13.53
C THR A 210 -6.49 -26.47 -14.14
N ASP A 211 -7.72 -26.99 -14.01
CA ASP A 211 -8.91 -26.31 -14.52
C ASP A 211 -9.22 -25.05 -13.68
N VAL A 212 -9.00 -25.11 -12.36
CA VAL A 212 -9.14 -23.94 -11.47
C VAL A 212 -8.08 -22.89 -11.81
N ILE A 213 -6.84 -23.31 -12.04
CA ILE A 213 -5.79 -22.38 -12.45
C ILE A 213 -6.13 -21.72 -13.78
N GLN A 214 -6.70 -22.46 -14.74
CA GLN A 214 -7.12 -21.87 -16.02
C GLN A 214 -8.24 -20.84 -15.83
N GLU A 215 -9.26 -21.14 -15.01
CA GLU A 215 -10.34 -20.18 -14.69
C GLU A 215 -9.78 -18.90 -14.04
N LEU A 216 -8.78 -19.02 -13.15
CA LEU A 216 -8.11 -17.86 -12.55
C LEU A 216 -7.37 -17.02 -13.61
N LEU A 217 -6.63 -17.65 -14.52
CA LEU A 217 -5.96 -16.93 -15.62
C LEU A 217 -7.00 -16.23 -16.52
N ASP A 218 -8.12 -16.88 -16.80
CA ASP A 218 -9.20 -16.29 -17.60
C ASP A 218 -9.82 -15.06 -16.91
N ILE A 219 -9.87 -15.04 -15.57
CA ILE A 219 -10.28 -13.84 -14.80
C ILE A 219 -9.29 -12.69 -14.99
N PHE A 220 -7.97 -12.92 -14.91
CA PHE A 220 -6.97 -11.88 -15.20
C PHE A 220 -7.18 -11.33 -16.61
N LYS A 221 -7.31 -12.21 -17.61
CA LYS A 221 -7.54 -11.83 -19.00
C LYS A 221 -8.81 -11.00 -19.17
N PHE A 222 -9.92 -11.41 -18.55
CA PHE A 222 -11.19 -10.68 -18.62
C PHE A 222 -11.03 -9.21 -18.19
N TRP A 223 -10.36 -8.97 -17.06
CA TRP A 223 -10.17 -7.61 -16.57
C TRP A 223 -9.12 -6.82 -17.38
N LEU A 224 -8.09 -7.48 -17.92
CA LEU A 224 -7.17 -6.87 -18.87
C LEU A 224 -7.87 -6.39 -20.15
N GLU A 225 -8.81 -7.18 -20.68
CA GLU A 225 -9.67 -6.80 -21.82
C GLU A 225 -10.60 -5.62 -21.50
N LYS A 226 -10.90 -5.41 -20.21
CA LYS A 226 -11.59 -4.23 -19.67
C LYS A 226 -10.66 -3.04 -19.39
N ASN A 227 -9.42 -3.10 -19.88
CA ASN A 227 -8.44 -2.02 -19.86
C ASN A 227 -8.00 -1.58 -18.44
N VAL A 228 -7.97 -2.50 -17.48
CA VAL A 228 -7.32 -2.24 -16.19
C VAL A 228 -5.79 -2.22 -16.35
N ASP A 229 -5.12 -1.50 -15.48
CA ASP A 229 -3.67 -1.23 -15.53
C ASP A 229 -2.84 -2.16 -14.64
N GLY A 230 -3.48 -3.11 -13.94
CA GLY A 230 -2.77 -3.99 -13.04
C GLY A 230 -3.66 -4.65 -11.99
N PHE A 231 -3.00 -5.40 -11.11
CA PHE A 231 -3.68 -6.20 -10.09
C PHE A 231 -2.90 -6.25 -8.78
N ARG A 232 -3.64 -6.19 -7.68
CA ARG A 232 -3.17 -6.69 -6.39
C ARG A 232 -3.69 -8.11 -6.19
N ILE A 233 -2.82 -9.03 -5.82
CA ILE A 233 -3.13 -10.45 -5.68
C ILE A 233 -3.25 -10.75 -4.19
N SER A 234 -4.46 -11.05 -3.73
CA SER A 234 -4.79 -11.18 -2.31
C SER A 234 -4.40 -12.54 -1.74
N ALA A 235 -4.10 -12.56 -0.44
CA ALA A 235 -3.92 -13.74 0.40
C ALA A 235 -2.87 -14.78 -0.09
N VAL A 236 -1.78 -14.33 -0.73
CA VAL A 236 -0.79 -15.23 -1.36
C VAL A 236 -0.25 -16.31 -0.43
N PRO A 237 0.12 -16.03 0.84
CA PRO A 237 0.65 -17.06 1.72
C PRO A 237 -0.30 -18.24 1.98
N TYR A 238 -1.59 -18.10 1.66
CA TYR A 238 -2.61 -19.10 1.95
C TYR A 238 -2.98 -19.97 0.75
N PHE A 239 -2.37 -19.76 -0.43
CA PHE A 239 -2.73 -20.45 -1.68
C PHE A 239 -2.70 -21.98 -1.63
N PHE A 240 -1.83 -22.56 -0.81
CA PHE A 240 -1.66 -24.01 -0.75
C PHE A 240 -1.53 -24.51 0.68
N GLU A 241 -2.08 -25.70 0.89
CA GLU A 241 -1.98 -26.48 2.12
C GLU A 241 -1.28 -27.83 1.88
N ASP A 242 -0.93 -28.53 2.96
CA ASP A 242 -0.35 -29.89 2.93
C ASP A 242 -1.35 -30.90 2.36
N GLU A 243 -0.99 -31.57 1.27
CA GLU A 243 -1.82 -32.57 0.60
C GLU A 243 -2.14 -33.78 1.49
N ASN A 244 -1.27 -34.08 2.45
CA ASN A 244 -1.48 -35.20 3.38
C ASN A 244 -2.46 -34.84 4.52
N LEU A 245 -2.95 -33.60 4.56
CA LEU A 245 -3.86 -33.07 5.57
C LEU A 245 -3.38 -33.33 7.00
N GLN A 246 -2.08 -33.25 7.24
CA GLN A 246 -1.52 -33.52 8.57
C GLN A 246 -1.98 -32.50 9.61
N ASN A 247 -2.14 -32.95 10.84
CA ASN A 247 -2.36 -32.05 11.97
C ASN A 247 -1.14 -31.14 12.17
N GLU A 248 -1.40 -29.88 12.48
CA GLU A 248 -0.40 -28.98 13.01
C GLU A 248 0.09 -29.51 14.37
N GLN A 249 1.41 -29.54 14.58
CA GLN A 249 1.98 -29.95 15.87
C GLN A 249 1.59 -28.97 16.98
N ILE A 250 1.50 -27.68 16.65
CA ILE A 250 1.01 -26.61 17.50
C ILE A 250 -0.22 -26.03 16.80
N VAL A 251 -1.40 -26.18 17.39
CA VAL A 251 -2.65 -25.67 16.78
C VAL A 251 -2.48 -24.19 16.45
N GLY A 252 -2.72 -23.83 15.18
CA GLY A 252 -2.57 -22.46 14.69
C GLY A 252 -1.17 -22.04 14.26
N SER A 253 -0.15 -22.92 14.27
CA SER A 253 1.18 -22.58 13.75
C SER A 253 1.20 -22.27 12.26
N GLY A 254 0.28 -22.86 11.50
CA GLY A 254 0.20 -22.66 10.05
C GLY A 254 1.33 -23.33 9.26
N HIS A 255 2.09 -24.25 9.85
CA HIS A 255 3.21 -24.93 9.18
C HIS A 255 2.77 -25.70 7.93
N HIS A 256 1.53 -26.19 7.92
CA HIS A 256 0.94 -26.93 6.82
C HIS A 256 -0.03 -26.08 5.97
N THR A 257 -0.26 -24.81 6.32
CA THR A 257 -1.33 -23.98 5.71
C THR A 257 -0.92 -22.53 5.42
N PHE A 258 0.39 -22.22 5.45
CA PHE A 258 0.91 -20.87 5.27
C PHE A 258 2.31 -20.89 4.64
N GLY A 259 2.55 -20.02 3.66
CA GLY A 259 3.87 -19.75 3.09
C GLY A 259 4.49 -20.94 2.35
N LEU A 260 3.67 -21.87 1.84
CA LEU A 260 4.17 -23.01 1.06
C LEU A 260 4.76 -22.55 -0.28
N LYS A 261 5.81 -23.23 -0.74
CA LYS A 261 6.61 -22.82 -1.90
C LYS A 261 5.83 -22.76 -3.21
N GLU A 262 4.82 -23.62 -3.36
CA GLU A 262 3.93 -23.63 -4.53
C GLU A 262 3.22 -22.28 -4.72
N SER A 263 3.03 -21.49 -3.66
CA SER A 263 2.44 -20.15 -3.74
C SER A 263 3.30 -19.22 -4.60
N ILE A 264 4.62 -19.32 -4.49
CA ILE A 264 5.59 -18.54 -5.27
C ILE A 264 5.56 -18.98 -6.74
N GLU A 265 5.49 -20.29 -7.00
CA GLU A 265 5.40 -20.83 -8.36
C GLU A 265 4.12 -20.35 -9.06
N LEU A 266 3.00 -20.28 -8.33
CA LEU A 266 1.75 -19.76 -8.87
C LEU A 266 1.82 -18.24 -9.15
N LEU A 267 2.52 -17.46 -8.31
CA LEU A 267 2.78 -16.05 -8.61
C LEU A 267 3.56 -15.86 -9.92
N TYR A 268 4.61 -16.67 -10.15
CA TYR A 268 5.36 -16.61 -11.42
C TYR A 268 4.46 -16.93 -12.62
N LYS A 269 3.54 -17.87 -12.46
CA LYS A 269 2.55 -18.20 -13.49
C LYS A 269 1.60 -17.03 -13.78
N PHE A 270 1.13 -16.32 -12.74
CA PHE A 270 0.33 -15.11 -12.91
C PHE A 270 1.12 -13.99 -13.59
N ARG A 271 2.37 -13.75 -13.18
CA ARG A 271 3.26 -12.76 -13.82
C ARG A 271 3.45 -13.05 -15.30
N ALA A 272 3.82 -14.28 -15.64
CA ALA A 272 4.03 -14.70 -17.02
C ALA A 272 2.75 -14.56 -17.86
N HIS A 273 1.59 -14.91 -17.30
CA HIS A 273 0.32 -14.76 -18.01
C HIS A 273 0.00 -13.29 -18.36
N VAL A 274 0.19 -12.37 -17.42
CA VAL A 274 -0.03 -10.94 -17.65
C VAL A 274 0.98 -10.38 -18.65
N ASN A 275 2.27 -10.73 -18.52
CA ASN A 275 3.31 -10.30 -19.46
C ASN A 275 3.02 -10.78 -20.89
N ASN A 276 2.67 -12.06 -21.06
CA ASN A 276 2.32 -12.61 -22.37
C ASN A 276 1.13 -11.86 -22.98
N TRP A 277 0.09 -11.56 -22.18
CA TRP A 277 -1.04 -10.76 -22.66
C TRP A 277 -0.60 -9.35 -23.10
N VAL A 278 0.29 -8.71 -22.34
CA VAL A 278 0.84 -7.38 -22.68
C VAL A 278 1.59 -7.42 -24.02
N GLU A 279 2.46 -8.42 -24.21
CA GLU A 279 3.23 -8.61 -25.44
C GLU A 279 2.32 -8.90 -26.64
N GLU A 280 1.39 -9.85 -26.50
CA GLU A 280 0.47 -10.29 -27.56
C GLU A 280 -0.45 -9.14 -28.04
N ASN A 281 -0.81 -8.22 -27.14
CA ASN A 281 -1.71 -7.11 -27.43
C ASN A 281 -0.99 -5.78 -27.65
N ASN A 282 0.35 -5.73 -27.57
CA ASN A 282 1.15 -4.50 -27.60
C ASN A 282 0.59 -3.44 -26.63
N ALA A 283 0.24 -3.88 -25.42
CA ALA A 283 -0.32 -3.04 -24.37
C ALA A 283 0.79 -2.40 -23.52
N THR A 284 0.42 -1.45 -22.66
CA THR A 284 1.34 -0.95 -21.62
C THR A 284 1.56 -2.00 -20.55
N THR A 285 2.75 -2.00 -19.93
CA THR A 285 3.06 -2.85 -18.77
C THR A 285 2.06 -2.65 -17.64
N LYS A 286 1.91 -3.68 -16.79
CA LYS A 286 0.89 -3.74 -15.75
C LYS A 286 1.54 -3.77 -14.36
N LEU A 287 1.00 -3.00 -13.42
CA LEU A 287 1.43 -3.05 -12.03
C LEU A 287 0.87 -4.30 -11.37
N LEU A 288 1.74 -5.18 -10.89
CA LEU A 288 1.35 -6.36 -10.12
C LEU A 288 1.95 -6.29 -8.72
N ILE A 289 1.13 -6.53 -7.70
CA ILE A 289 1.56 -6.54 -6.30
C ILE A 289 0.97 -7.76 -5.60
N ALA A 290 1.78 -8.45 -4.81
CA ALA A 290 1.33 -9.57 -3.98
C ALA A 290 0.97 -9.07 -2.57
N GLU A 291 -0.18 -9.47 -2.04
CA GLU A 291 -0.46 -9.34 -0.62
C GLU A 291 0.22 -10.47 0.13
N SER A 292 1.13 -10.11 1.04
CA SER A 292 1.75 -11.07 1.94
C SER A 292 2.00 -10.47 3.30
N TYR A 293 1.69 -11.24 4.33
CA TYR A 293 2.03 -10.97 5.73
C TYR A 293 3.08 -11.97 6.24
N ASP A 294 3.79 -12.63 5.32
CA ASP A 294 4.82 -13.59 5.67
C ASP A 294 5.98 -12.87 6.38
N SER A 295 6.48 -13.50 7.45
CA SER A 295 7.65 -13.04 8.19
C SER A 295 8.94 -13.75 7.75
N ASP A 296 8.86 -14.82 6.96
CA ASP A 296 10.03 -15.47 6.39
C ASP A 296 10.59 -14.63 5.24
N HIS A 297 11.76 -14.03 5.46
CA HIS A 297 12.44 -13.24 4.45
C HIS A 297 12.73 -14.04 3.18
N ASN A 298 13.00 -15.34 3.25
CA ASN A 298 13.28 -16.14 2.06
C ASN A 298 12.04 -16.22 1.14
N ASN A 299 10.86 -16.37 1.73
CA ASN A 299 9.61 -16.36 0.98
C ASN A 299 9.37 -14.97 0.37
N LEU A 300 9.48 -13.90 1.14
CA LEU A 300 9.27 -12.54 0.65
C LEU A 300 10.20 -12.16 -0.49
N ILE A 301 11.48 -12.54 -0.41
CA ILE A 301 12.45 -12.23 -1.47
C ILE A 301 12.19 -13.05 -2.72
N ALA A 302 11.76 -14.30 -2.58
CA ALA A 302 11.36 -15.12 -3.72
C ALA A 302 10.17 -14.51 -4.50
N TYR A 303 9.35 -13.66 -3.88
CA TYR A 303 8.25 -13.00 -4.59
C TYR A 303 8.76 -12.00 -5.63
N TYR A 304 9.97 -11.46 -5.49
CA TYR A 304 10.58 -10.58 -6.49
C TYR A 304 11.05 -11.31 -7.75
N GLY A 305 11.14 -12.64 -7.71
CA GLY A 305 11.61 -13.46 -8.82
C GLY A 305 13.00 -14.02 -8.62
N ASN A 306 13.53 -14.60 -9.68
CA ASN A 306 14.87 -15.19 -9.75
C ASN A 306 15.39 -15.14 -11.20
N ASP A 307 16.59 -15.68 -11.44
CA ASP A 307 17.26 -15.69 -12.75
C ASP A 307 16.43 -16.28 -13.91
N THR A 308 15.40 -17.07 -13.61
CA THR A 308 14.57 -17.77 -14.61
C THR A 308 13.13 -17.28 -14.68
N HIS A 309 12.64 -16.56 -13.66
CA HIS A 309 11.24 -16.14 -13.57
C HIS A 309 11.15 -14.73 -12.98
N GLU A 310 10.44 -13.83 -13.66
CA GLU A 310 10.02 -12.57 -13.06
C GLU A 310 9.01 -12.82 -11.94
N GLY A 311 9.13 -12.05 -10.87
CA GLY A 311 8.23 -12.11 -9.72
C GLY A 311 7.13 -11.07 -9.73
N ILE A 312 6.36 -11.09 -8.64
CA ILE A 312 5.37 -10.09 -8.25
C ILE A 312 5.74 -9.60 -6.85
N PRO A 313 6.35 -8.41 -6.73
CA PRO A 313 6.79 -7.86 -5.45
C PRO A 313 5.67 -7.82 -4.40
N PRO A 314 5.95 -8.16 -3.13
CA PRO A 314 4.96 -8.10 -2.07
C PRO A 314 4.71 -6.66 -1.62
N THR A 315 3.52 -6.42 -1.10
CA THR A 315 3.21 -5.19 -0.37
C THR A 315 4.05 -5.16 0.92
N ASN A 316 4.68 -4.04 1.22
CA ASN A 316 5.56 -3.88 2.39
C ASN A 316 4.75 -3.62 3.66
N VAL A 317 4.13 -4.67 4.19
CA VAL A 317 3.37 -4.62 5.45
C VAL A 317 4.29 -4.57 6.68
N HIS A 318 5.58 -4.88 6.50
CA HIS A 318 6.61 -4.75 7.54
C HIS A 318 6.82 -3.29 7.97
N PHE A 319 6.46 -2.32 7.14
CA PHE A 319 6.46 -0.92 7.52
C PHE A 319 5.22 -0.50 8.34
N ILE A 320 4.08 -1.17 8.17
CA ILE A 320 2.80 -0.79 8.80
C ILE A 320 2.76 -1.17 10.28
N ASN A 321 2.99 -2.45 10.55
CA ASN A 321 2.71 -3.09 11.83
C ASN A 321 3.56 -2.59 13.01
N PRO A 322 4.88 -2.43 12.87
CA PRO A 322 5.73 -2.21 14.04
C PRO A 322 5.82 -0.72 14.44
N ILE A 323 5.25 0.19 13.64
CA ILE A 323 5.27 1.63 13.92
C ILE A 323 4.00 2.06 14.66
N HIS A 324 4.17 2.57 15.87
CA HIS A 324 3.13 3.04 16.77
C HIS A 324 3.56 4.28 17.57
N ASN A 325 2.68 4.79 18.44
CA ASN A 325 2.88 6.04 19.18
C ASN A 325 4.09 6.09 20.13
N LYS A 326 4.75 4.97 20.45
CA LYS A 326 5.98 4.91 21.27
C LYS A 326 7.23 4.58 20.45
N THR A 327 7.10 4.35 19.15
CA THR A 327 8.22 4.05 18.28
C THR A 327 9.15 5.26 18.15
N ASP A 328 10.45 5.04 18.32
CA ASP A 328 11.51 6.04 18.23
C ASP A 328 12.21 6.04 16.85
N ALA A 329 13.17 6.95 16.64
CA ALA A 329 13.84 7.12 15.35
C ALA A 329 14.74 5.93 14.98
N ASP A 330 15.43 5.35 15.96
CA ASP A 330 16.29 4.18 15.74
C ASP A 330 15.49 2.99 15.27
N PHE A 331 14.31 2.77 15.85
CA PHE A 331 13.46 1.66 15.47
C PHE A 331 12.90 1.82 14.05
N ILE A 332 12.39 3.01 13.69
CA ILE A 332 11.91 3.27 12.32
C ILE A 332 13.06 3.10 11.32
N LYS A 333 14.24 3.65 11.63
CA LYS A 333 15.45 3.46 10.81
C LYS A 333 15.76 1.97 10.63
N LYS A 334 15.78 1.20 11.71
CA LYS A 334 16.07 -0.23 11.71
C LYS A 334 15.10 -0.99 10.80
N VAL A 335 13.79 -0.74 10.91
CA VAL A 335 12.78 -1.40 10.05
C VAL A 335 13.02 -1.11 8.58
N ILE A 336 13.35 0.15 8.23
CA ILE A 336 13.64 0.53 6.85
C ILE A 336 14.96 -0.11 6.36
N ASP A 337 16.03 -0.05 7.16
CA ASP A 337 17.32 -0.63 6.83
C ASP A 337 17.22 -2.15 6.63
N GLU A 338 16.54 -2.86 7.53
CA GLU A 338 16.34 -4.31 7.45
C GLU A 338 15.60 -4.70 6.18
N TRP A 339 14.58 -3.92 5.79
CA TRP A 339 13.87 -4.13 4.53
C TRP A 339 14.80 -3.95 3.32
N PHE A 340 15.52 -2.83 3.23
CA PHE A 340 16.45 -2.60 2.11
C PHE A 340 17.61 -3.61 2.05
N GLN A 341 18.07 -4.13 3.20
CA GLN A 341 19.15 -5.12 3.26
C GLN A 341 18.77 -6.47 2.64
N ILE A 342 17.48 -6.83 2.67
CA ILE A 342 17.02 -8.12 2.14
C ILE A 342 16.57 -8.03 0.67
N LEU A 343 16.30 -6.84 0.15
CA LEU A 343 15.85 -6.67 -1.24
C LEU A 343 16.90 -7.19 -2.23
N PRO A 344 16.47 -7.83 -3.34
CA PRO A 344 17.38 -8.11 -4.45
C PRO A 344 18.04 -6.82 -4.96
N GLU A 345 19.23 -6.97 -5.55
CA GLU A 345 19.94 -5.86 -6.16
C GLU A 345 19.06 -5.18 -7.23
N ASN A 346 18.98 -3.85 -7.19
CA ASN A 346 18.17 -3.02 -8.09
C ASN A 346 16.64 -3.26 -8.02
N ALA A 347 16.13 -4.01 -7.05
CA ALA A 347 14.69 -4.15 -6.88
C ALA A 347 14.05 -2.82 -6.45
N THR A 348 12.93 -2.47 -7.10
CA THR A 348 12.04 -1.42 -6.59
C THR A 348 11.25 -1.94 -5.41
N THR A 349 10.72 -1.06 -4.56
CA THR A 349 9.90 -1.47 -3.42
C THR A 349 8.74 -0.52 -3.19
N ASN A 350 7.99 -0.69 -2.11
CA ASN A 350 6.83 0.11 -1.79
C ASN A 350 6.74 0.47 -0.30
N TRP A 351 5.99 1.54 -0.01
CA TRP A 351 5.74 2.04 1.33
C TRP A 351 4.25 2.29 1.53
N MET A 352 3.68 1.65 2.55
CA MET A 352 2.28 1.79 2.94
C MET A 352 2.22 2.02 4.45
N LEU A 353 1.38 2.94 4.91
CA LEU A 353 1.20 3.21 6.34
C LEU A 353 -0.06 2.59 6.91
N SER A 354 -1.14 2.44 6.14
CA SER A 354 -2.30 1.65 6.52
C SER A 354 -3.05 1.13 5.29
N ASN A 355 -4.07 0.31 5.54
CA ASN A 355 -5.04 -0.16 4.57
C ASN A 355 -6.36 -0.47 5.31
N HIS A 356 -7.32 -1.07 4.62
CA HIS A 356 -8.63 -1.46 5.18
C HIS A 356 -8.64 -2.59 6.24
N ASP A 357 -7.51 -3.23 6.51
CA ASP A 357 -7.36 -4.29 7.52
C ASP A 357 -6.66 -3.82 8.80
N PHE A 358 -6.03 -2.64 8.78
CA PHE A 358 -5.32 -2.08 9.93
C PHE A 358 -5.98 -0.80 10.43
N SER A 359 -5.85 -0.55 11.74
CA SER A 359 -6.17 0.75 12.36
C SER A 359 -5.53 1.90 11.57
N ARG A 360 -6.31 2.96 11.32
CA ARG A 360 -5.84 4.15 10.59
C ARG A 360 -4.59 4.71 11.25
N VAL A 361 -3.64 5.15 10.42
CA VAL A 361 -2.34 5.67 10.86
C VAL A 361 -2.45 6.68 12.00
N PRO A 362 -3.31 7.73 11.92
CA PRO A 362 -3.39 8.76 12.96
C PRO A 362 -3.86 8.21 14.31
N SER A 363 -4.70 7.17 14.33
CA SER A 363 -5.15 6.47 15.54
C SER A 363 -4.01 5.66 16.16
N ARG A 364 -3.24 4.96 15.32
CA ARG A 364 -2.15 4.07 15.74
C ARG A 364 -0.92 4.83 16.26
N ILE A 365 -0.54 5.92 15.59
CA ILE A 365 0.70 6.65 15.89
C ILE A 365 0.48 7.98 16.62
N GLY A 366 -0.75 8.50 16.60
CA GLY A 366 -1.10 9.83 17.10
C GLY A 366 -1.12 10.90 16.01
N LEU A 367 -2.16 11.73 16.03
CA LEU A 367 -2.46 12.73 14.99
C LEU A 367 -1.28 13.63 14.59
N ASN A 368 -0.53 14.14 15.57
CA ASN A 368 0.56 15.09 15.32
C ASN A 368 1.78 14.46 14.63
N ARG A 369 1.85 13.13 14.51
CA ARG A 369 2.99 12.43 13.89
C ARG A 369 2.75 12.04 12.43
N VAL A 370 1.51 12.20 11.93
CA VAL A 370 1.07 11.72 10.62
C VAL A 370 1.86 12.36 9.48
N ASP A 371 1.99 13.69 9.48
CA ASP A 371 2.74 14.39 8.43
C ASP A 371 4.21 13.95 8.35
N GLY A 372 4.84 13.70 9.50
CA GLY A 372 6.21 13.20 9.56
C GLY A 372 6.36 11.82 8.92
N LEU A 373 5.39 10.91 9.12
CA LEU A 373 5.42 9.60 8.46
C LEU A 373 5.00 9.66 6.99
N HIS A 374 4.13 10.60 6.60
CA HIS A 374 3.90 10.89 5.18
C HIS A 374 5.16 11.40 4.49
N MET A 375 5.94 12.26 5.14
CA MET A 375 7.24 12.68 4.60
C MET A 375 8.16 11.49 4.36
N LEU A 376 8.15 10.47 5.22
CA LEU A 376 8.93 9.25 5.00
C LEU A 376 8.34 8.40 3.86
N SER A 377 7.10 7.97 3.98
CA SER A 377 6.46 7.04 3.02
C SER A 377 6.37 7.61 1.60
N LEU A 378 6.10 8.91 1.43
CA LEU A 378 6.05 9.54 0.11
C LEU A 378 7.42 9.92 -0.44
N LEU A 379 8.46 10.08 0.38
CA LEU A 379 9.78 10.54 -0.06
C LEU A 379 10.89 9.50 0.10
N LEU A 380 10.57 8.24 0.43
CA LEU A 380 11.47 7.10 0.28
C LEU A 380 11.51 6.61 -1.19
N PRO A 381 12.59 5.94 -1.63
CA PRO A 381 12.67 5.34 -2.97
C PRO A 381 11.63 4.25 -3.22
N GLY A 382 11.19 4.07 -4.47
CA GLY A 382 10.18 3.09 -4.83
C GLY A 382 8.78 3.71 -4.89
N GLN A 383 7.73 2.89 -4.81
CA GLN A 383 6.31 3.26 -4.87
C GLN A 383 5.79 3.77 -3.50
N ALA A 384 4.73 4.55 -3.51
CA ALA A 384 4.04 5.00 -2.30
C ALA A 384 2.55 4.63 -2.37
N TYR A 385 2.00 4.18 -1.25
CA TYR A 385 0.62 3.76 -1.11
C TYR A 385 -0.06 4.59 -0.03
N THR A 386 -1.23 5.11 -0.35
CA THR A 386 -2.06 5.89 0.58
C THR A 386 -3.45 5.31 0.62
N TYR A 387 -3.94 5.00 1.81
CA TYR A 387 -5.31 4.57 2.03
C TYR A 387 -6.23 5.78 2.20
N TYR A 388 -7.44 5.75 1.59
CA TYR A 388 -8.31 6.91 1.59
C TYR A 388 -8.56 7.48 3.00
N GLY A 389 -8.48 8.80 3.11
CA GLY A 389 -8.62 9.51 4.37
C GLY A 389 -7.31 9.72 5.13
N GLU A 390 -6.22 9.04 4.78
CA GLU A 390 -4.89 9.33 5.35
C GLU A 390 -4.48 10.78 5.07
N GLU A 391 -4.75 11.31 3.88
CA GLU A 391 -4.37 12.66 3.46
C GLU A 391 -5.04 13.76 4.29
N ILE A 392 -6.20 13.49 4.90
CA ILE A 392 -6.88 14.37 5.85
C ILE A 392 -6.72 13.90 7.30
N ALA A 393 -5.87 12.90 7.54
CA ALA A 393 -5.60 12.29 8.82
C ALA A 393 -6.89 11.79 9.53
N MET A 394 -7.76 11.07 8.80
CA MET A 394 -8.92 10.39 9.39
C MET A 394 -8.50 9.46 10.54
N LEU A 395 -9.31 9.48 11.60
CA LEU A 395 -9.19 8.60 12.76
C LEU A 395 -10.14 7.41 12.62
N ASP A 396 -9.82 6.36 13.36
CA ASP A 396 -10.71 5.22 13.57
C ASP A 396 -11.97 5.71 14.28
N ALA A 397 -13.14 5.28 13.80
CA ALA A 397 -14.38 5.58 14.48
C ALA A 397 -14.71 4.52 15.55
N ILE A 398 -15.42 4.94 16.59
CA ILE A 398 -16.02 4.01 17.54
C ILE A 398 -17.23 3.37 16.86
N ILE A 399 -17.18 2.05 16.66
CA ILE A 399 -18.26 1.26 16.09
C ILE A 399 -18.90 0.46 17.22
N PRO A 400 -20.15 0.74 17.63
CA PRO A 400 -20.83 -0.07 18.63
C PRO A 400 -20.98 -1.52 18.16
N TRP A 401 -20.95 -2.48 19.09
CA TRP A 401 -21.18 -3.90 18.81
C TRP A 401 -22.39 -4.16 17.90
N GLU A 402 -23.50 -3.46 18.13
CA GLU A 402 -24.75 -3.62 17.37
C GLU A 402 -24.68 -3.08 15.93
N LYS A 403 -23.58 -2.40 15.58
CA LYS A 403 -23.28 -1.83 14.26
C LYS A 403 -22.06 -2.47 13.59
N THR A 404 -21.37 -3.37 14.28
CA THR A 404 -20.26 -4.14 13.71
C THR A 404 -20.79 -5.06 12.62
N ILE A 405 -20.17 -4.99 11.44
CA ILE A 405 -20.49 -5.84 10.28
C ILE A 405 -19.31 -6.70 9.84
N ASP A 406 -18.09 -6.40 10.30
CA ASP A 406 -16.92 -7.23 10.02
C ASP A 406 -17.09 -8.63 10.63
N PRO A 407 -17.01 -9.71 9.84
CA PRO A 407 -17.13 -11.07 10.33
C PRO A 407 -16.11 -11.41 11.44
N MET A 408 -14.91 -10.82 11.42
CA MET A 408 -13.93 -11.00 12.49
C MET A 408 -14.40 -10.42 13.82
N GLY A 409 -15.08 -9.27 13.78
CA GLY A 409 -15.72 -8.66 14.93
C GLY A 409 -16.98 -9.42 15.35
N CYS A 410 -17.87 -9.73 14.42
CA CYS A 410 -19.14 -10.43 14.67
C CYS A 410 -18.95 -11.83 15.29
N ALA A 411 -17.82 -12.49 15.02
CA ALA A 411 -17.46 -13.77 15.61
C ALA A 411 -16.93 -13.69 17.05
N ARG A 412 -17.10 -12.55 17.73
CA ARG A 412 -16.61 -12.31 19.10
C ARG A 412 -17.74 -11.97 20.04
N THR A 413 -17.39 -11.62 21.27
CA THR A 413 -18.35 -11.13 22.26
C THR A 413 -18.39 -9.60 22.23
N LYS A 414 -19.46 -9.03 22.80
CA LYS A 414 -19.58 -7.59 23.00
C LYS A 414 -18.39 -6.97 23.76
N ASP A 415 -17.68 -7.75 24.56
CA ASP A 415 -16.53 -7.26 25.34
C ASP A 415 -15.19 -7.41 24.61
N THR A 416 -15.13 -8.17 23.51
CA THR A 416 -13.87 -8.51 22.83
C THR A 416 -13.78 -8.09 21.36
N TYR A 417 -14.90 -7.76 20.71
CA TYR A 417 -14.97 -7.49 19.26
C TYR A 417 -14.07 -6.35 18.77
N GLU A 418 -13.85 -5.31 19.56
CA GLU A 418 -13.09 -4.11 19.15
C GLU A 418 -11.65 -4.45 18.77
N SER A 419 -11.06 -5.46 19.42
CA SER A 419 -9.70 -5.93 19.12
C SER A 419 -9.59 -6.70 17.80
N PHE A 420 -10.72 -7.07 17.19
CA PHE A 420 -10.78 -7.88 15.98
C PHE A 420 -11.45 -7.19 14.80
N SER A 421 -12.40 -6.28 15.05
CA SER A 421 -13.12 -5.59 13.99
C SER A 421 -12.23 -4.60 13.25
N ARG A 422 -12.26 -4.69 11.93
CA ARG A 422 -11.64 -3.79 10.97
C ARG A 422 -12.56 -2.63 10.57
N ASP A 423 -13.82 -2.65 10.98
CA ASP A 423 -14.82 -1.61 10.69
C ASP A 423 -14.37 -0.18 11.04
N PRO A 424 -13.64 0.09 12.14
CA PRO A 424 -13.18 1.43 12.47
C PRO A 424 -12.36 2.11 11.35
N ALA A 425 -11.57 1.33 10.60
CA ALA A 425 -10.77 1.79 9.47
C ALA A 425 -11.56 1.87 8.15
N ARG A 426 -12.78 1.36 8.12
CA ARG A 426 -13.65 1.26 6.93
C ARG A 426 -14.80 2.27 6.96
N THR A 427 -14.77 3.25 7.85
CA THR A 427 -15.85 4.25 7.98
C THR A 427 -15.89 5.26 6.83
N PRO A 428 -17.06 5.82 6.49
CA PRO A 428 -17.21 6.72 5.35
C PRO A 428 -16.23 7.91 5.34
N MET A 429 -15.79 8.28 4.12
CA MET A 429 -14.90 9.42 3.86
C MET A 429 -15.51 10.74 4.32
N GLN A 430 -14.68 11.64 4.85
CA GLN A 430 -15.11 12.91 5.44
C GLN A 430 -14.90 14.06 4.46
N TRP A 431 -15.87 14.31 3.57
CA TRP A 431 -15.79 15.34 2.52
C TRP A 431 -16.07 16.75 3.04
N ASN A 432 -17.12 16.94 3.84
CA ASN A 432 -17.55 18.23 4.39
C ASN A 432 -18.32 18.07 5.72
N ASP A 433 -18.93 19.14 6.21
CA ASP A 433 -19.66 19.19 7.49
C ASP A 433 -21.17 18.88 7.37
N ARG A 434 -21.64 18.47 6.19
CA ARG A 434 -23.05 18.16 5.94
C ARG A 434 -23.43 16.76 6.44
N VAL A 435 -24.66 16.35 6.18
CA VAL A 435 -25.18 15.00 6.47
C VAL A 435 -24.17 13.95 6.04
N SER A 436 -23.91 12.99 6.92
CA SER A 436 -22.96 11.89 6.70
C SER A 436 -21.60 12.35 6.17
N ALA A 437 -21.09 13.48 6.69
CA ALA A 437 -19.83 14.08 6.27
C ALA A 437 -19.73 14.40 4.76
N GLY A 438 -20.86 14.54 4.06
CA GLY A 438 -20.92 14.69 2.62
C GLY A 438 -20.59 13.43 1.82
N PHE A 439 -20.41 12.27 2.47
CA PHE A 439 -20.27 10.97 1.82
C PHE A 439 -21.56 10.54 1.13
N SER A 440 -22.71 10.76 1.79
CA SER A 440 -24.05 10.40 1.32
C SER A 440 -25.04 11.52 1.62
N THR A 441 -26.17 11.55 0.90
CA THR A 441 -27.33 12.38 1.27
C THR A 441 -28.21 11.74 2.34
N ASN A 442 -28.00 10.46 2.65
CA ASN A 442 -28.68 9.70 3.68
C ASN A 442 -28.07 9.95 5.07
N GLU A 443 -28.90 10.08 6.10
CA GLU A 443 -28.45 10.22 7.49
C GLU A 443 -27.91 8.92 8.09
N THR A 444 -28.29 7.77 7.53
CA THR A 444 -27.83 6.45 7.95
C THR A 444 -27.03 5.80 6.83
N THR A 445 -25.80 5.44 7.13
CA THR A 445 -24.85 4.78 6.23
C THR A 445 -24.52 3.38 6.72
N TYR A 446 -23.89 2.56 5.89
CA TYR A 446 -23.53 1.17 6.24
C TYR A 446 -22.64 1.03 7.48
N LEU A 447 -21.75 1.99 7.68
CA LEU A 447 -21.00 2.21 8.92
C LEU A 447 -21.15 3.67 9.34
N PRO A 448 -21.20 3.96 10.65
CA PRO A 448 -21.34 5.33 11.14
C PRO A 448 -20.15 6.20 10.74
N THR A 449 -20.41 7.46 10.40
CA THR A 449 -19.36 8.47 10.23
C THR A 449 -18.68 8.79 11.55
N HIS A 450 -17.39 9.14 11.51
CA HIS A 450 -16.65 9.58 12.69
C HIS A 450 -17.26 10.86 13.30
N HIS A 451 -17.49 10.89 14.61
CA HIS A 451 -18.16 12.01 15.30
C HIS A 451 -17.50 13.40 15.13
N GLU A 452 -16.20 13.45 14.83
CA GLU A 452 -15.47 14.71 14.59
C GLU A 452 -15.49 15.20 13.13
N TYR A 453 -16.25 14.57 12.21
CA TYR A 453 -16.21 14.89 10.78
C TYR A 453 -16.46 16.38 10.47
N ALA A 454 -17.27 17.07 11.27
CA ALA A 454 -17.54 18.50 11.09
C ALA A 454 -16.29 19.38 11.26
N SER A 455 -15.29 18.92 12.00
CA SER A 455 -14.03 19.64 12.28
C SER A 455 -12.81 19.09 11.54
N ARG A 456 -12.96 17.90 10.93
CA ARG A 456 -11.93 17.21 10.15
C ARG A 456 -12.58 16.67 8.89
N ASN A 457 -12.48 17.42 7.81
CA ASN A 457 -12.97 17.01 6.51
C ASN A 457 -12.17 17.71 5.41
N VAL A 458 -12.34 17.24 4.17
CA VAL A 458 -11.66 17.78 2.99
C VAL A 458 -11.90 19.29 2.84
N GLU A 459 -13.16 19.74 2.82
CA GLU A 459 -13.52 21.15 2.59
C GLU A 459 -12.86 22.08 3.63
N MET A 460 -12.91 21.72 4.91
CA MET A 460 -12.32 22.49 5.99
C MET A 460 -10.79 22.54 5.90
N GLN A 461 -10.13 21.41 5.60
CA GLN A 461 -8.67 21.37 5.45
C GLN A 461 -8.18 22.09 4.19
N GLN A 462 -8.99 22.15 3.12
CA GLN A 462 -8.69 22.97 1.94
C GLN A 462 -8.72 24.47 2.28
N ALA A 463 -9.67 24.91 3.10
CA ALA A 463 -9.81 26.32 3.49
C ALA A 463 -8.73 26.79 4.49
N GLN A 464 -8.22 25.89 5.35
CA GLN A 464 -7.20 26.22 6.35
C GLN A 464 -5.85 26.63 5.73
N ASN A 465 -5.14 27.60 6.32
CA ASN A 465 -3.81 28.00 5.83
C ASN A 465 -2.77 26.86 5.91
N ARG A 466 -2.85 26.03 6.94
CA ARG A 466 -2.04 24.83 7.16
C ARG A 466 -2.97 23.69 7.58
N SER A 467 -2.82 22.53 6.97
CA SER A 467 -3.62 21.34 7.22
C SER A 467 -2.87 20.10 6.75
N ASN A 468 -3.24 18.91 7.24
CA ASN A 468 -2.66 17.65 6.78
C ASN A 468 -2.82 17.50 5.25
N LEU A 469 -3.98 17.87 4.70
CA LEU A 469 -4.25 17.83 3.27
C LEU A 469 -3.29 18.69 2.45
N LYS A 470 -3.00 19.91 2.89
CA LYS A 470 -2.07 20.80 2.18
C LYS A 470 -0.64 20.28 2.24
N THR A 471 -0.21 19.80 3.42
CA THR A 471 1.10 19.16 3.57
C THR A 471 1.19 17.93 2.67
N TYR A 472 0.17 17.06 2.63
CA TYR A 472 0.14 15.88 1.76
C TYR A 472 0.24 16.25 0.28
N LYS A 473 -0.57 17.20 -0.21
CA LYS A 473 -0.51 17.69 -1.61
C LYS A 473 0.89 18.23 -1.98
N GLN A 474 1.55 18.93 -1.05
CA GLN A 474 2.92 19.42 -1.26
C GLN A 474 3.93 18.26 -1.37
N LEU A 475 3.81 17.22 -0.52
CA LEU A 475 4.67 16.04 -0.57
C LEU A 475 4.46 15.23 -1.85
N ALA A 476 3.21 15.01 -2.26
CA ALA A 476 2.89 14.30 -3.49
C ALA A 476 3.43 15.04 -4.73
N LYS A 477 3.39 16.37 -4.74
CA LYS A 477 4.05 17.17 -5.78
C LYS A 477 5.57 17.00 -5.75
N LEU A 478 6.17 17.10 -4.57
CA LEU A 478 7.61 17.01 -4.38
C LEU A 478 8.17 15.65 -4.80
N ARG A 479 7.43 14.57 -4.54
CA ARG A 479 7.77 13.19 -4.93
C ARG A 479 8.04 13.01 -6.42
N LYS A 480 7.51 13.89 -7.28
CA LYS A 480 7.72 13.84 -8.74
C LYS A 480 9.08 14.38 -9.19
N GLU A 481 9.83 15.04 -8.31
CA GLU A 481 11.17 15.53 -8.64
C GLU A 481 12.16 14.37 -8.90
N PRO A 482 13.14 14.53 -9.80
CA PRO A 482 14.13 13.49 -10.12
C PRO A 482 14.82 12.87 -8.90
N VAL A 483 15.09 13.69 -7.87
CA VAL A 483 15.75 13.24 -6.62
C VAL A 483 14.92 12.19 -5.88
N PHE A 484 13.59 12.24 -5.94
CA PHE A 484 12.75 11.28 -5.25
C PHE A 484 12.44 10.03 -6.09
N THR A 485 12.45 10.18 -7.42
CA THR A 485 12.20 9.08 -8.36
C THR A 485 13.44 8.25 -8.68
N HIS A 486 14.63 8.87 -8.72
CA HIS A 486 15.89 8.26 -9.14
C HIS A 486 17.04 8.41 -8.14
N GLY A 487 16.94 9.38 -7.22
CA GLY A 487 18.02 9.68 -6.29
C GLY A 487 18.20 8.63 -5.20
N ASP A 488 19.42 8.60 -4.67
CA ASP A 488 19.82 7.81 -3.52
C ASP A 488 19.12 8.28 -2.23
N TYR A 489 19.27 7.48 -1.18
CA TYR A 489 18.80 7.79 0.15
C TYR A 489 19.87 7.51 1.21
N GLU A 490 19.79 8.24 2.32
CA GLU A 490 20.56 8.00 3.52
C GLU A 490 19.68 8.25 4.74
N LEU A 491 19.68 7.32 5.69
CA LEU A 491 18.92 7.44 6.94
C LEU A 491 19.86 7.60 8.13
N VAL A 492 19.55 8.57 9.00
CA VAL A 492 20.28 8.83 10.25
C VAL A 492 19.29 9.06 11.38
N SER A 493 19.58 8.47 12.54
CA SER A 493 18.90 8.80 13.79
C SER A 493 19.84 9.59 14.70
N THR A 494 19.31 10.61 15.38
CA THR A 494 20.09 11.50 16.24
C THR A 494 19.30 11.96 17.47
N ASN A 495 19.92 12.79 18.31
CA ASN A 495 19.35 13.33 19.56
C ASN A 495 18.89 12.23 20.54
N ASN A 496 19.65 11.13 20.65
CA ASN A 496 19.27 9.94 21.41
C ASN A 496 17.92 9.36 20.92
N ASN A 497 17.85 9.03 19.62
CA ASN A 497 16.74 8.31 18.98
C ASN A 497 15.45 9.13 18.82
N ARG A 498 15.54 10.46 18.94
CA ARG A 498 14.37 11.35 18.90
C ARG A 498 14.09 11.92 17.53
N ILE A 499 15.15 12.08 16.74
CA ILE A 499 15.09 12.71 15.43
C ILE A 499 15.49 11.68 14.39
N LEU A 500 14.59 11.45 13.44
CA LEU A 500 14.90 10.69 12.22
C LEU A 500 15.20 11.68 11.10
N ILE A 501 16.27 11.42 10.36
CA ILE A 501 16.68 12.19 9.19
C ILE A 501 16.71 11.25 7.99
N LEU A 502 16.03 11.65 6.91
CA LEU A 502 16.13 11.04 5.59
C LEU A 502 16.72 12.07 4.64
N LYS A 503 17.90 11.80 4.10
CA LYS A 503 18.51 12.57 3.03
C LYS A 503 18.21 11.89 1.70
N ARG A 504 17.78 12.68 0.70
CA ARG A 504 17.65 12.26 -0.69
C ARG A 504 18.56 13.10 -1.56
N SER A 505 19.33 12.46 -2.44
CA SER A 505 20.31 13.13 -3.29
C SER A 505 20.41 12.48 -4.64
N LEU A 506 20.64 13.29 -5.66
CA LEU A 506 20.94 12.88 -7.02
C LEU A 506 21.97 13.87 -7.56
N GLU A 507 22.95 13.38 -8.32
CA GLU A 507 23.98 14.22 -8.95
C GLU A 507 23.33 15.34 -9.77
N ASP A 508 23.95 16.53 -9.75
CA ASP A 508 23.47 17.77 -10.40
C ASP A 508 22.07 18.26 -9.99
N ASN A 509 21.47 17.69 -8.94
CA ASN A 509 20.17 18.06 -8.42
C ASN A 509 20.26 18.63 -6.99
N PRO A 510 19.23 19.38 -6.53
CA PRO A 510 19.14 19.80 -5.13
C PRO A 510 19.13 18.60 -4.17
N VAL A 511 19.73 18.76 -3.00
CA VAL A 511 19.65 17.77 -1.93
C VAL A 511 18.45 18.08 -1.04
N TYR A 512 17.70 17.06 -0.67
CA TYR A 512 16.58 17.19 0.26
C TYR A 512 16.88 16.49 1.57
N ILE A 513 16.62 17.16 2.70
CA ILE A 513 16.78 16.63 4.05
C ILE A 513 15.42 16.67 4.74
N VAL A 514 14.82 15.49 4.91
CA VAL A 514 13.62 15.30 5.71
C VAL A 514 14.05 15.12 7.17
N ILE A 515 13.47 15.88 8.08
CA ILE A 515 13.75 15.79 9.52
C ILE A 515 12.42 15.58 10.24
N VAL A 516 12.31 14.48 10.97
CA VAL A 516 11.11 14.11 11.72
C VAL A 516 11.43 14.07 13.21
N ASN A 517 10.85 14.99 13.98
CA ASN A 517 10.90 14.91 15.44
C ASN A 517 9.85 13.90 15.93
N LEU A 518 10.26 12.75 16.43
CA LEU A 518 9.35 11.74 16.97
C LEU A 518 9.09 11.95 18.47
N TRP A 519 9.76 12.93 19.08
CA TRP A 519 9.62 13.23 20.49
C TRP A 519 8.47 14.17 20.81
N ILE A 520 7.99 14.06 22.05
CA ILE A 520 6.90 14.89 22.59
C ILE A 520 7.36 16.28 23.07
N ARG A 521 8.62 16.64 22.81
CA ARG A 521 9.20 17.95 23.15
C ARG A 521 9.94 18.54 21.96
N GLN A 522 10.21 19.84 22.06
CA GLN A 522 11.05 20.54 21.11
C GLN A 522 12.46 19.94 21.10
N GLU A 523 13.05 19.84 19.91
CA GLU A 523 14.41 19.37 19.69
C GLU A 523 15.18 20.36 18.79
N LYS A 524 16.49 20.47 19.02
CA LYS A 524 17.42 21.21 18.16
C LYS A 524 18.24 20.22 17.34
N VAL A 525 18.29 20.41 16.03
CA VAL A 525 19.03 19.57 15.09
C VAL A 525 20.17 20.38 14.49
N ASN A 526 21.36 19.77 14.42
CA ASN A 526 22.55 20.33 13.80
C ASN A 526 23.02 19.35 12.72
N LEU A 527 22.95 19.79 11.46
CA LEU A 527 23.36 19.02 10.30
C LEU A 527 24.82 19.25 9.92
N THR A 528 25.53 20.23 10.49
CA THR A 528 26.89 20.61 10.07
C THR A 528 27.88 19.45 10.16
N SER A 529 27.79 18.62 11.20
CA SER A 529 28.67 17.45 11.37
C SER A 529 28.24 16.26 10.52
N LEU A 530 26.95 16.15 10.19
CA LEU A 530 26.41 15.04 9.39
C LEU A 530 26.64 15.30 7.90
N TYR A 531 26.42 16.53 7.46
CA TYR A 531 26.43 16.97 6.07
C TYR A 531 27.24 18.28 5.93
N PRO A 532 28.58 18.20 6.06
CA PRO A 532 29.45 19.39 5.99
C PRO A 532 29.34 20.10 4.63
N ASP A 533 29.15 19.33 3.56
CA ASP A 533 29.17 19.79 2.17
C ASP A 533 27.83 20.34 1.67
N ILE A 534 26.77 20.35 2.51
CA ILE A 534 25.50 20.97 2.14
C ILE A 534 25.52 22.46 2.49
N SER A 535 24.89 23.29 1.65
CA SER A 535 24.71 24.72 1.85
C SER A 535 24.27 25.10 3.28
N ASN A 536 24.82 26.21 3.80
CA ASN A 536 24.53 26.64 5.16
C ASN A 536 23.07 27.03 5.38
N ASP A 537 22.49 27.72 4.40
CA ASP A 537 21.09 28.13 4.43
C ASP A 537 20.26 27.12 3.62
N LEU A 538 19.19 26.63 4.23
CA LEU A 538 18.30 25.60 3.67
C LEU A 538 16.89 26.17 3.52
N GLU A 539 16.29 25.97 2.36
CA GLU A 539 14.89 26.32 2.08
C GLU A 539 13.95 25.31 2.73
N ILE A 540 12.88 25.76 3.37
CA ILE A 540 11.80 24.89 3.85
C ILE A 540 10.88 24.58 2.66
N ALA A 541 11.08 23.42 2.04
CA ALA A 541 10.25 22.97 0.92
C ALA A 541 8.85 22.55 1.37
N VAL A 542 8.77 21.81 2.49
CA VAL A 542 7.50 21.38 3.10
C VAL A 542 7.64 21.41 4.62
N ALA A 543 6.57 21.79 5.31
CA ALA A 543 6.48 21.71 6.77
C ALA A 543 5.23 20.94 7.18
N SER A 544 5.33 20.20 8.28
CA SER A 544 4.16 19.54 8.87
C SER A 544 3.13 20.58 9.33
N SER A 545 1.86 20.19 9.33
CA SER A 545 0.72 21.03 9.70
C SER A 545 0.84 21.60 11.13
N ASN A 546 1.53 20.89 12.02
CA ASN A 546 1.82 21.31 13.40
C ASN A 546 3.17 22.03 13.58
N ALA A 547 3.97 22.22 12.52
CA ALA A 547 5.25 22.93 12.62
C ALA A 547 5.05 24.43 12.83
N ILE A 548 5.85 25.03 13.71
CA ILE A 548 5.88 26.48 13.94
C ILE A 548 7.18 27.03 13.38
N TYR A 549 7.07 27.87 12.35
CA TYR A 549 8.20 28.54 11.70
C TYR A 549 7.76 29.92 11.23
N THR A 550 8.71 30.86 11.16
CA THR A 550 8.47 32.28 10.84
C THR A 550 9.20 32.75 9.59
N THR A 551 10.08 31.92 9.04
CA THR A 551 10.93 32.18 7.87
C THR A 551 10.81 31.02 6.89
N ASP A 552 11.08 31.28 5.61
CA ASP A 552 11.10 30.23 4.58
C ASP A 552 12.45 29.50 4.51
N THR A 553 13.42 29.89 5.33
CA THR A 553 14.75 29.29 5.41
C THR A 553 15.17 29.02 6.86
N VAL A 554 16.08 28.06 7.04
CA VAL A 554 16.75 27.72 8.31
C VAL A 554 18.25 27.57 8.07
N THR A 555 19.07 27.81 9.11
CA THR A 555 20.51 27.52 9.04
C THR A 555 20.75 26.06 9.45
N LYS A 556 21.69 25.39 8.78
CA LYS A 556 21.95 23.95 8.98
C LYS A 556 22.41 23.57 10.38
N ASP A 557 22.96 24.52 11.15
CA ASP A 557 23.47 24.32 12.51
C ASP A 557 22.42 24.59 13.61
N GLU A 558 21.30 25.22 13.27
CA GLU A 558 20.27 25.66 14.21
C GLU A 558 18.84 25.44 13.67
N ILE A 559 18.47 24.18 13.52
CA ILE A 559 17.11 23.80 13.14
C ILE A 559 16.33 23.47 14.42
N ILE A 560 15.23 24.20 14.66
CA ILE A 560 14.36 24.00 15.82
C ILE A 560 13.05 23.38 15.38
N LEU A 561 12.72 22.19 15.91
CA LEU A 561 11.48 21.48 15.65
C LEU A 561 10.63 21.42 16.92
N THR A 562 9.38 21.86 16.85
CA THR A 562 8.40 21.64 17.93
C THR A 562 8.09 20.15 18.09
N ALA A 563 7.41 19.79 19.18
CA ALA A 563 7.01 18.41 19.44
C ALA A 563 6.26 17.81 18.23
N ASN A 564 6.69 16.64 17.79
CA ASN A 564 6.14 15.93 16.63
C ASN A 564 6.16 16.68 15.28
N ALA A 565 6.87 17.81 15.18
CA ALA A 565 6.98 18.53 13.91
C ALA A 565 7.98 17.85 12.98
N ALA A 566 7.78 18.06 11.69
CA ALA A 566 8.68 17.60 10.65
C ALA A 566 8.86 18.67 9.56
N LEU A 567 10.02 18.67 8.93
CA LEU A 567 10.37 19.58 7.84
C LEU A 567 11.02 18.78 6.70
N VAL A 568 10.76 19.19 5.47
CA VAL A 568 11.54 18.83 4.29
C VAL A 568 12.34 20.07 3.90
N LEU A 569 13.64 19.97 4.02
CA LEU A 569 14.58 21.05 3.71
C LEU A 569 15.23 20.80 2.36
N LYS A 570 15.48 21.87 1.60
CA LYS A 570 16.14 21.83 0.29
C LYS A 570 17.44 22.63 0.35
N GLY A 571 18.52 22.02 -0.10
CA GLY A 571 19.85 22.61 -0.17
C GLY A 571 20.58 22.25 -1.46
N ARG A 572 21.86 22.59 -1.53
CA ARG A 572 22.77 22.21 -2.62
C ARG A 572 24.06 21.66 -2.03
N ILE A 573 24.73 20.78 -2.77
CA ILE A 573 26.10 20.38 -2.46
C ILE A 573 27.02 21.54 -2.87
N GLU A 574 27.82 22.02 -1.93
CA GLU A 574 28.88 22.99 -2.16
C GLU A 574 30.18 22.22 -2.45
N GLU A 575 30.80 22.44 -3.61
CA GLU A 575 32.12 21.87 -3.85
C GLU A 575 33.11 22.41 -2.81
N PRO A 576 33.99 21.55 -2.26
CA PRO A 576 35.00 22.00 -1.31
C PRO A 576 35.86 23.06 -2.00
N SER A 577 35.81 24.29 -1.49
CA SER A 577 36.55 25.40 -2.07
C SER A 577 38.02 25.01 -2.24
N THR A 578 38.51 24.95 -3.47
CA THR A 578 39.94 24.76 -3.78
C THR A 578 40.71 26.04 -3.44
N ASN A 579 40.64 26.50 -2.20
CA ASN A 579 41.56 27.50 -1.69
C ASN A 579 42.88 26.78 -1.38
N SER A 580 43.73 26.67 -2.40
CA SER A 580 45.15 26.36 -2.22
C SER A 580 45.71 27.29 -1.14
N PRO A 581 46.29 26.76 -0.04
CA PRO A 581 46.95 27.61 0.93
C PRO A 581 48.10 28.32 0.22
N SER A 582 48.09 29.64 0.19
CA SER A 582 49.27 30.42 -0.18
C SER A 582 50.36 30.15 0.86
N THR A 583 51.28 29.26 0.53
CA THR A 583 52.44 28.91 1.33
C THR A 583 53.30 30.16 1.51
N THR A 584 53.11 30.86 2.64
CA THR A 584 54.05 31.90 3.07
C THR A 584 55.11 31.20 3.91
N THR A 585 56.19 30.81 3.26
CA THR A 585 57.37 30.22 3.90
C THR A 585 58.03 31.26 4.79
N THR A 586 57.89 31.10 6.11
CA THR A 586 58.72 31.81 7.09
C THR A 586 59.56 30.79 7.84
N THR A 587 60.84 30.77 7.52
CA THR A 587 61.90 30.00 8.15
C THR A 587 62.06 30.39 9.62
N GLU A 588 61.96 29.43 10.55
CA GLU A 588 62.65 29.55 11.83
C GLU A 588 63.08 28.21 12.42
N LYS A 589 64.24 28.27 13.09
CA LYS A 589 65.19 27.20 13.41
C LYS A 589 64.72 26.27 14.54
N ALA A 590 64.99 24.98 14.38
CA ALA A 590 64.98 24.00 15.46
C ALA A 590 66.34 23.91 16.17
N THR A 591 66.34 23.69 17.49
CA THR A 591 67.46 23.15 18.28
C THR A 591 66.88 22.24 19.39
N PRO A 592 67.50 21.09 19.72
CA PRO A 592 66.80 19.94 20.33
C PRO A 592 67.20 19.64 21.80
N SER A 593 66.32 18.95 22.54
CA SER A 593 66.59 18.10 23.74
C SER A 593 65.25 17.58 24.29
N LYS A 594 65.06 16.44 24.96
CA LYS A 594 65.86 15.27 25.33
C LYS A 594 64.87 14.21 25.86
N ASP A 595 65.28 12.95 25.81
CA ASP A 595 64.58 11.73 26.23
C ASP A 595 64.07 11.72 27.68
N THR A 596 63.01 10.94 27.95
CA THR A 596 63.12 9.81 28.90
C THR A 596 61.97 8.81 28.75
N GLU A 597 62.35 7.54 28.56
CA GLU A 597 61.53 6.33 28.67
C GLU A 597 61.04 6.08 30.10
N THR A 598 59.94 5.35 30.26
CA THR A 598 59.85 4.18 31.16
C THR A 598 58.53 3.42 30.96
N SER A 599 58.61 2.10 30.98
CA SER A 599 57.55 1.07 31.07
C SER A 599 58.12 -0.09 31.90
N PRO A 600 57.37 -1.12 32.33
CA PRO A 600 56.00 -1.24 32.87
C PRO A 600 56.05 -1.95 34.27
N PRO A 601 54.95 -2.55 34.78
CA PRO A 601 54.80 -4.01 34.56
C PRO A 601 53.35 -4.55 34.45
N VAL A 602 53.31 -5.84 34.12
CA VAL A 602 52.23 -6.76 33.72
C VAL A 602 51.42 -7.33 34.89
N SER A 603 50.12 -7.63 34.69
CA SER A 603 49.47 -8.82 35.28
C SER A 603 48.26 -9.34 34.48
N SER A 604 48.21 -10.67 34.42
CA SER A 604 47.40 -11.68 33.73
C SER A 604 45.86 -11.70 33.88
N ILE A 605 45.20 -12.04 32.75
CA ILE A 605 44.17 -13.09 32.49
C ILE A 605 43.05 -13.35 33.53
N THR A 606 41.79 -13.25 33.09
CA THR A 606 40.75 -14.30 33.25
C THR A 606 39.55 -14.05 32.34
N GLU A 607 39.19 -15.07 31.54
CA GLU A 607 37.90 -15.19 30.85
C GLU A 607 36.78 -15.46 31.87
N SER A 608 35.60 -14.87 31.66
CA SER A 608 34.33 -15.43 32.14
C SER A 608 33.20 -15.01 31.21
N THR A 609 32.54 -16.02 30.68
CA THR A 609 31.33 -16.01 29.86
C THR A 609 30.06 -15.77 30.70
N VAL A 610 28.93 -15.57 29.98
CA VAL A 610 27.50 -15.79 30.36
C VAL A 610 26.72 -14.55 30.87
N PRO A 611 25.41 -14.35 30.57
CA PRO A 611 24.58 -14.73 29.39
C PRO A 611 23.77 -13.56 28.77
N THR A 612 23.38 -13.76 27.52
CA THR A 612 22.24 -13.13 26.84
C THR A 612 20.93 -13.67 27.41
N ASN A 613 20.09 -12.82 28.01
CA ASN A 613 18.67 -13.11 28.26
C ASN A 613 17.84 -12.13 27.42
N ILE A 614 17.29 -12.66 26.34
CA ILE A 614 16.18 -12.07 25.58
C ILE A 614 14.92 -12.52 26.31
N THR A 615 14.22 -11.59 26.95
CA THR A 615 12.88 -11.84 27.48
C THR A 615 11.86 -11.39 26.45
N GLU A 616 11.18 -12.38 25.87
CA GLU A 616 9.93 -12.24 25.13
C GLU A 616 8.88 -11.55 26.00
N TYR A 617 8.15 -10.61 25.40
CA TYR A 617 7.08 -9.85 26.03
C TYR A 617 5.74 -10.45 25.60
N THR A 618 5.10 -11.21 26.49
CA THR A 618 3.71 -11.66 26.39
C THR A 618 2.82 -10.71 27.21
N PRO A 619 1.71 -10.16 26.66
CA PRO A 619 0.78 -9.38 27.47
C PRO A 619 -0.18 -10.31 28.22
N GLU A 620 -0.05 -10.37 29.56
CA GLU A 620 -1.01 -11.03 30.45
C GLU A 620 -2.28 -10.18 30.63
N SER A 621 -3.43 -10.79 30.35
CA SER A 621 -4.77 -10.30 30.63
C SER A 621 -5.15 -10.53 32.09
N ASN A 622 -5.37 -9.47 32.87
CA ASN A 622 -5.96 -9.56 34.22
C ASN A 622 -7.42 -9.11 34.19
N VAL A 623 -8.34 -10.08 34.17
CA VAL A 623 -9.79 -9.87 34.37
C VAL A 623 -10.10 -9.98 35.86
N THR A 624 -10.67 -8.91 36.43
CA THR A 624 -11.28 -8.94 37.77
C THR A 624 -12.78 -9.02 37.63
N SER A 625 -13.36 -10.07 38.20
CA SER A 625 -14.78 -10.39 38.18
C SER A 625 -15.55 -9.56 39.21
N VAL A 626 -16.65 -8.94 38.78
CA VAL A 626 -17.71 -8.45 39.67
C VAL A 626 -19.03 -9.03 39.17
N THR A 627 -19.74 -9.70 40.07
CA THR A 627 -20.97 -10.45 39.81
C THR A 627 -22.22 -9.67 40.25
N THR A 628 -23.35 -10.07 39.66
CA THR A 628 -24.77 -9.96 40.07
C THR A 628 -25.61 -8.82 39.45
N PRO A 629 -26.95 -8.99 39.34
CA PRO A 629 -27.66 -10.14 38.81
C PRO A 629 -28.82 -9.77 37.83
N SER A 630 -29.32 -10.83 37.20
CA SER A 630 -30.43 -10.94 36.24
C SER A 630 -31.80 -10.41 36.70
N SER A 631 -32.64 -10.01 35.72
CA SER A 631 -34.06 -10.43 35.62
C SER A 631 -34.67 -10.10 34.23
N PRO A 632 -35.72 -10.83 33.80
CA PRO A 632 -36.10 -11.03 32.39
C PRO A 632 -37.46 -10.43 32.00
N SER A 633 -37.80 -10.42 30.71
CA SER A 633 -39.15 -10.65 30.10
C SER A 633 -39.25 -9.99 28.71
N THR A 634 -39.30 -10.80 27.64
CA THR A 634 -40.45 -11.03 26.70
C THR A 634 -40.96 -9.81 25.93
N GLU A 635 -40.92 -9.87 24.60
CA GLU A 635 -42.13 -10.14 23.79
C GLU A 635 -41.77 -10.31 22.30
N GLU A 636 -42.17 -11.46 21.76
CA GLU A 636 -42.27 -11.75 20.34
C GLU A 636 -43.43 -10.95 19.73
N THR A 637 -43.25 -10.42 18.51
CA THR A 637 -44.37 -10.31 17.57
C THR A 637 -43.91 -10.61 16.14
N HIS A 638 -44.40 -11.73 15.63
CA HIS A 638 -44.49 -12.05 14.21
C HIS A 638 -45.41 -11.06 13.50
N LEU A 639 -45.02 -10.61 12.30
CA LEU A 639 -45.97 -10.32 11.23
C LEU A 639 -45.40 -10.75 9.87
N THR A 640 -46.24 -11.48 9.17
CA THR A 640 -46.07 -12.20 7.91
C THR A 640 -46.11 -11.30 6.67
N GLU A 641 -45.38 -11.77 5.66
CA GLU A 641 -45.50 -11.60 4.21
C GLU A 641 -46.74 -10.87 3.65
N THR A 642 -46.52 -10.04 2.63
CA THR A 642 -47.33 -10.15 1.40
C THR A 642 -46.53 -9.71 0.17
N THR A 643 -46.43 -10.65 -0.77
CA THR A 643 -46.03 -10.51 -2.16
C THR A 643 -47.04 -9.66 -2.95
N THR A 644 -46.57 -8.86 -3.91
CA THR A 644 -47.36 -8.58 -5.13
C THR A 644 -46.45 -8.34 -6.32
N SER A 645 -46.54 -9.27 -7.26
CA SER A 645 -46.04 -9.25 -8.63
C SER A 645 -46.84 -8.29 -9.52
N ILE A 646 -46.18 -7.54 -10.40
CA ILE A 646 -46.78 -7.05 -11.65
C ILE A 646 -45.77 -7.20 -12.79
N GLU A 647 -46.11 -8.09 -13.72
CA GLU A 647 -45.60 -8.15 -15.10
C GLU A 647 -46.12 -6.95 -15.89
N THR A 648 -45.35 -6.45 -16.87
CA THR A 648 -45.89 -6.15 -18.22
C THR A 648 -44.78 -5.91 -19.25
N THR A 649 -44.69 -6.86 -20.19
CA THR A 649 -44.63 -6.70 -21.66
C THR A 649 -43.62 -5.76 -22.33
N VAL A 650 -42.65 -6.42 -22.96
CA VAL A 650 -42.13 -6.31 -24.35
C VAL A 650 -42.93 -5.43 -25.32
N GLN A 651 -42.21 -4.59 -26.08
CA GLN A 651 -42.52 -4.32 -27.48
C GLN A 651 -41.24 -4.03 -28.30
N ASP A 652 -41.07 -4.79 -29.37
CA ASP A 652 -40.05 -4.67 -30.42
C ASP A 652 -40.12 -3.33 -31.18
N ASP A 653 -38.99 -2.90 -31.75
CA ASP A 653 -38.97 -2.55 -33.18
C ASP A 653 -37.56 -2.60 -33.79
N ASN A 654 -37.49 -3.26 -34.95
CA ASN A 654 -36.33 -3.46 -35.81
C ASN A 654 -36.43 -2.52 -37.01
N SER A 655 -35.35 -1.79 -37.34
CA SER A 655 -35.02 -1.37 -38.73
C SER A 655 -33.55 -0.91 -38.75
N ALA A 656 -32.64 -1.63 -39.41
CA ALA A 656 -32.36 -1.67 -40.85
C ALA A 656 -31.29 -0.64 -41.31
N VAL A 657 -30.17 -1.19 -41.80
CA VAL A 657 -29.57 -0.91 -43.13
C VAL A 657 -28.34 0.03 -43.26
N THR A 658 -27.27 -0.60 -43.76
CA THR A 658 -26.19 -0.17 -44.70
C THR A 658 -24.93 0.59 -44.27
N THR A 659 -23.82 -0.17 -44.34
CA THR A 659 -22.59 0.03 -45.16
C THR A 659 -22.04 1.43 -45.40
N ALA A 660 -20.79 1.65 -44.97
CA ALA A 660 -19.75 2.28 -45.78
C ALA A 660 -18.35 1.93 -45.24
N SER A 661 -17.68 0.95 -45.87
CA SER A 661 -16.25 0.68 -45.66
C SER A 661 -15.42 1.66 -46.50
N ALA A 662 -14.49 2.34 -45.85
CA ALA A 662 -13.58 3.30 -46.45
C ALA A 662 -12.45 2.61 -47.24
N PHE A 663 -12.20 3.15 -48.43
CA PHE A 663 -10.92 3.07 -49.13
C PHE A 663 -9.87 3.89 -48.34
N VAL A 664 -8.64 3.37 -48.26
CA VAL A 664 -7.32 4.06 -48.41
C VAL A 664 -6.27 3.32 -47.58
N LEU A 665 -5.33 2.64 -48.25
CA LEU A 665 -4.02 2.30 -47.68
C LEU A 665 -3.00 2.04 -48.80
N VAL A 666 -2.25 3.06 -49.23
CA VAL A 666 -0.89 2.90 -49.79
C VAL A 666 -0.11 4.22 -49.56
N LEU A 667 1.15 4.06 -49.13
CA LEU A 667 2.30 5.01 -49.16
C LEU A 667 2.62 5.79 -47.88
N SER A 668 3.20 5.07 -46.92
CA SER A 668 4.20 5.59 -45.98
C SER A 668 5.59 5.55 -46.62
N THR A 669 6.21 6.70 -46.90
CA THR A 669 7.67 6.94 -47.01
C THR A 669 7.92 8.38 -47.50
N SER A 670 7.57 9.41 -46.71
CA SER A 670 7.96 10.81 -46.98
C SER A 670 7.71 11.76 -45.78
N LEU A 671 8.04 11.37 -44.54
CA LEU A 671 7.90 12.26 -43.38
C LEU A 671 9.15 12.34 -42.47
N ILE A 672 10.34 12.07 -43.04
CA ILE A 672 11.63 12.22 -42.32
C ILE A 672 12.46 13.41 -42.87
N VAL A 673 12.01 14.09 -43.94
CA VAL A 673 12.77 15.18 -44.57
C VAL A 673 12.23 16.59 -44.22
N ILE A 674 11.08 16.70 -43.54
CA ILE A 674 10.45 18.00 -43.22
C ILE A 674 10.76 18.52 -41.80
N ILE A 675 11.29 17.67 -40.90
CA ILE A 675 11.60 18.10 -39.51
C ILE A 675 13.03 18.63 -39.36
N LEU A 676 13.94 18.36 -40.31
CA LEU A 676 15.34 18.83 -40.26
C LEU A 676 15.63 20.16 -40.98
N SER A 677 14.62 20.85 -41.51
CA SER A 677 14.80 22.12 -42.25
C SER A 677 14.16 23.35 -41.59
N ARG A 678 13.81 23.26 -40.29
CA ARG A 678 13.25 24.39 -39.51
C ARG A 678 14.09 24.90 -38.34
N PHE A 679 15.34 24.46 -38.20
CA PHE A 679 16.26 24.91 -37.14
C PHE A 679 17.48 25.72 -37.60
N MET A 680 17.48 26.26 -38.83
CA MET A 680 18.39 27.35 -39.20
C MET A 680 17.60 28.44 -39.95
N ILE A 681 17.88 29.70 -39.60
CA ILE A 681 17.26 30.98 -40.02
C ILE A 681 16.16 31.43 -39.04
N VAL A 682 16.52 32.08 -37.93
CA VAL A 682 16.77 33.52 -37.72
C VAL A 682 17.52 33.68 -36.40
#